data_AF-A0A964W825-F1
#
_entry.id   AF-A0A964W825-F1
#
_cell.length_a   1.000
_cell.length_b   1.000
_cell.length_c   1.000
_cell.angle_alpha   90.00
_cell.angle_beta   90.00
_cell.angle_gamma   90.00
#
_symmetry.space_group_name_H-M   'P 1'
#
loop_
_entity.id
_entity.type
_entity.pdbx_description
1 polymer ?
#
loop_
_entity_poly.entity_id
_entity_poly.type
_entity_poly.pdbx_seq_one_letter_code
_entity_poly.pdbx_strand_id
1 'polypeptide(L)'
;MKKNYIFLILLMLITAPFYAQSLVINEIITSNSAVNTDDDGSYEDWVELYNGSSQSINLQGYGLSDNTNPFKWVFPAKTIQPGEFLLVWCSEKNRTNPDLPLHANFKISASGETITLTAANGTTADTYAPIIIPQNYSYGRQPDGSSTFRIFIEPTPGAANTTTGYEEILEAPVFSVPSGFYQDEFTLEITGSAGATILYTIDGSEPDENNLLGTTYHYKNQYPENPGDAFGPLLEQSYITHAYTGRINITDRNGVANKISAISSTFHSAPYYIPGYEIPKSTVVRAKVIKEGAMPSPVITKNYFVSPEGASRFSFPVLAVNIGEDKLFDYSDGIYVAGQDFDEWRNNNPDETDIGLSLANYLRRGDAAEVKANFSYFNNGEEVISQEVGLRIHGGFTRSLPNKSLRVYGNKFGNQNLAFPFFGDTNSNGFETLILRNSGNDTEVTYFLDAFIHKSVEHLNFDTQDYKPVIGFVNGEYWGIINLRERYDKHYFKRVYNINDDELDHLEIGGMIEAKEGTTDHYDNMISFVTNNSLADQANYDYIKTQLDPENFADYFITEIFVDNTDWPSNNVELYRKRTAAYVPNAATGNDGRWRWALKDTDVGFGLATSYTHNNLAHATAVDGPAYPNPEWSTILLRKMLENEEFKNYFINRFADLLNTTFLPSRMQAIFDGYKNNLAPEMPAHIDRWRAMGSMQTWDNYSGAIRGFADNRPPVQRDHIREKFDIQQNINASLNIEDDSQGYISINTININGNTPGVDAHPYPWTGIYFSNIPVTLKAVAQPGYVFSHWTGDINSTDVQVTYTPAADFNITAHFVPTDVTNVSEPIYFWMFDGNVANDTPLVNLDATFSALGRAIMQYQSCLTGYPFTSANANWRKASMERRNSPTEINYIPEANDDLAFANSDMKGLQIKQPFQRDGLQNTMIFNIPSTGYRDIKFAFALKDEGAASAVVAEYSVSTSNPVWQNVGLVNPSMSLTSDYQLFEVDLSSIAEANNNTNLKVRLRFTGNDMIVDNGDRVTFNNISVHGVSLTTNIDRHEQLLVKMYPNPVSDVLNIAHAYNVVNYELYAIDGKLISSGILKNQQLDMAQLQAGVYLLKISNNGQSVTKKIVKQ
;
A
#
# COMPACT_ATOMS: atom_id res chain seq x y z
N MET A 1 -34.90 94.88 8.97
CA MET A 1 -34.28 95.49 7.76
C MET A 1 -32.77 95.47 7.93
N LYS A 2 -32.04 94.97 6.91
CA LYS A 2 -30.59 95.15 6.66
C LYS A 2 -29.64 94.30 7.54
N LYS A 3 -28.92 93.35 6.91
CA LYS A 3 -27.49 93.40 6.49
C LYS A 3 -26.56 93.09 7.70
N ASN A 4 -25.50 92.30 7.67
CA ASN A 4 -24.66 91.76 6.60
C ASN A 4 -23.49 90.97 7.27
N TYR A 5 -22.88 90.04 6.53
CA TYR A 5 -21.47 89.58 6.63
C TYR A 5 -20.95 88.92 7.92
N ILE A 6 -21.24 87.62 8.13
CA ILE A 6 -20.26 86.62 8.63
C ILE A 6 -20.68 85.24 8.09
N PHE A 7 -20.45 84.93 6.81
CA PHE A 7 -20.62 83.55 6.31
C PHE A 7 -19.81 83.30 5.03
N LEU A 8 -18.54 83.71 5.05
CA LEU A 8 -17.64 83.54 3.89
C LEU A 8 -16.19 83.22 4.32
N ILE A 9 -16.02 82.40 5.37
CA ILE A 9 -14.73 81.72 5.71
C ILE A 9 -15.05 80.33 6.32
N LEU A 10 -15.95 79.56 5.69
CA LEU A 10 -16.23 78.17 6.09
C LEU A 10 -16.56 77.29 4.87
N LEU A 11 -15.88 77.53 3.74
CA LEU A 11 -16.04 76.71 2.52
C LEU A 11 -14.69 76.40 1.85
N MET A 12 -13.65 76.22 2.67
CA MET A 12 -12.38 75.61 2.29
C MET A 12 -11.88 74.86 3.52
N LEU A 13 -12.32 73.61 3.69
CA LEU A 13 -11.62 72.55 4.44
C LEU A 13 -12.34 71.23 4.19
N ILE A 14 -11.71 70.41 3.34
CA ILE A 14 -11.66 68.94 3.37
C ILE A 14 -12.98 68.21 3.08
N THR A 15 -13.27 68.02 1.80
CA THR A 15 -13.75 66.70 1.34
C THR A 15 -12.60 66.07 0.56
N ALA A 16 -11.74 65.31 1.25
CA ALA A 16 -10.97 64.30 0.56
C ALA A 16 -11.98 63.23 0.12
N PRO A 17 -12.17 62.97 -1.18
CA PRO A 17 -12.86 61.75 -1.58
C PRO A 17 -12.01 60.58 -1.08
N PHE A 18 -12.57 59.75 -0.19
CA PHE A 18 -12.05 58.40 -0.01
C PHE A 18 -12.20 57.71 -1.36
N TYR A 19 -11.10 57.49 -2.07
CA TYR A 19 -11.09 56.58 -3.22
C TYR A 19 -11.20 55.16 -2.65
N ALA A 20 -12.41 54.60 -2.62
CA ALA A 20 -12.53 53.15 -2.56
C ALA A 20 -11.86 52.59 -3.83
N GLN A 21 -10.94 51.63 -3.68
CA GLN A 21 -10.39 50.89 -4.82
C GLN A 21 -11.55 50.23 -5.57
N SER A 22 -11.61 50.47 -6.88
CA SER A 22 -12.77 50.18 -7.72
C SER A 22 -12.91 48.70 -8.08
N LEU A 23 -11.78 47.98 -8.08
CA LEU A 23 -11.65 46.55 -8.33
C LEU A 23 -10.76 45.97 -7.23
N VAL A 24 -11.23 44.93 -6.56
CA VAL A 24 -10.59 44.36 -5.37
C VAL A 24 -10.60 42.84 -5.45
N ILE A 25 -9.69 42.22 -4.71
CA ILE A 25 -9.75 40.79 -4.40
C ILE A 25 -10.84 40.63 -3.33
N ASN A 26 -11.92 39.93 -3.67
CA ASN A 26 -13.11 39.83 -2.82
C ASN A 26 -13.09 38.59 -1.94
N GLU A 27 -12.68 37.45 -2.47
CA GLU A 27 -12.66 36.17 -1.78
C GLU A 27 -11.55 35.30 -2.36
N ILE A 28 -10.96 34.43 -1.55
CA ILE A 28 -9.90 33.51 -1.98
C ILE A 28 -10.00 32.20 -1.19
N ILE A 29 -9.71 31.11 -1.89
CA ILE A 29 -9.45 29.79 -1.30
C ILE A 29 -8.05 29.33 -1.71
N THR A 30 -7.32 28.73 -0.77
CA THR A 30 -5.92 28.30 -0.98
C THR A 30 -5.72 26.78 -0.83
N SER A 31 -6.81 26.05 -0.56
CA SER A 31 -6.84 24.60 -0.53
C SER A 31 -8.28 24.15 -0.72
N ASN A 32 -8.66 23.87 -1.97
CA ASN A 32 -10.00 23.41 -2.34
C ASN A 32 -9.98 21.92 -2.66
N SER A 33 -10.81 21.15 -1.97
CA SER A 33 -11.01 19.70 -2.21
C SER A 33 -12.48 19.28 -2.30
N ALA A 34 -13.43 20.19 -2.02
CA ALA A 34 -14.85 19.87 -1.97
C ALA A 34 -15.80 21.05 -2.29
N VAL A 35 -15.34 22.29 -2.42
CA VAL A 35 -16.22 23.47 -2.50
C VAL A 35 -16.84 23.61 -3.90
N ASN A 36 -16.00 23.69 -4.92
CA ASN A 36 -16.39 23.88 -6.32
C ASN A 36 -15.30 23.35 -7.24
N THR A 37 -15.68 22.84 -8.41
CA THR A 37 -14.73 22.36 -9.44
C THR A 37 -14.59 23.37 -10.57
N ASP A 38 -13.45 23.35 -11.24
CA ASP A 38 -13.25 24.05 -12.50
C ASP A 38 -13.99 23.37 -13.67
N ASP A 39 -13.77 23.88 -14.89
CA ASP A 39 -14.37 23.38 -16.12
C ASP A 39 -13.86 21.99 -16.56
N ASP A 40 -12.80 21.47 -15.93
CA ASP A 40 -12.30 20.10 -16.11
C ASP A 40 -12.80 19.13 -15.01
N GLY A 41 -13.63 19.60 -14.07
CA GLY A 41 -14.10 18.80 -12.94
C GLY A 41 -13.05 18.63 -11.83
N SER A 42 -12.00 19.45 -11.81
CA SER A 42 -10.93 19.41 -10.80
C SER A 42 -11.20 20.44 -9.70
N TYR A 43 -10.90 20.11 -8.44
CA TYR A 43 -10.87 21.09 -7.36
C TYR A 43 -9.57 21.89 -7.41
N GLU A 44 -9.66 23.18 -7.73
CA GLU A 44 -8.52 24.08 -7.85
C GLU A 44 -8.67 25.27 -6.90
N ASP A 45 -7.54 25.84 -6.49
CA ASP A 45 -7.51 27.10 -5.76
C ASP A 45 -8.07 28.21 -6.63
N TRP A 46 -8.61 29.26 -6.04
CA TRP A 46 -9.13 30.38 -6.81
C TRP A 46 -9.08 31.71 -6.07
N VAL A 47 -9.01 32.76 -6.86
CA VAL A 47 -9.14 34.16 -6.43
C VAL A 47 -10.37 34.74 -7.10
N GLU A 48 -11.24 35.37 -6.31
CA GLU A 48 -12.40 36.10 -6.81
C GLU A 48 -12.11 37.61 -6.81
N LEU A 49 -12.42 38.26 -7.93
CA LEU A 49 -12.40 39.71 -8.05
C LEU A 49 -13.82 40.28 -8.01
N TYR A 50 -13.98 41.44 -7.37
CA TYR A 50 -15.26 42.17 -7.34
C TYR A 50 -15.09 43.60 -7.85
N ASN A 51 -16.00 44.03 -8.74
CA ASN A 51 -16.08 45.41 -9.20
C ASN A 51 -17.12 46.20 -8.37
N GLY A 52 -16.67 46.84 -7.30
CA GLY A 52 -17.51 47.70 -6.45
C GLY A 52 -17.80 49.09 -7.03
N SER A 53 -17.36 49.38 -8.26
CA SER A 53 -17.58 50.68 -8.90
C SER A 53 -18.91 50.76 -9.65
N SER A 54 -19.29 51.97 -10.07
CA SER A 54 -20.49 52.19 -10.90
C SER A 54 -20.23 52.06 -12.41
N GLN A 55 -19.02 51.66 -12.82
CA GLN A 55 -18.62 51.54 -14.24
C GLN A 55 -18.08 50.14 -14.52
N SER A 56 -18.19 49.69 -15.78
CA SER A 56 -17.56 48.45 -16.21
C SER A 56 -16.03 48.61 -16.25
N ILE A 57 -15.29 47.60 -15.80
CA ILE A 57 -13.82 47.59 -15.79
C ILE A 57 -13.31 46.54 -16.77
N ASN A 58 -12.44 46.94 -17.70
CA ASN A 58 -11.72 46.02 -18.59
C ASN A 58 -10.35 45.68 -17.98
N LEU A 59 -10.09 44.39 -17.77
CA LEU A 59 -8.88 43.86 -17.14
C LEU A 59 -7.68 43.74 -18.09
N GLN A 60 -7.78 44.13 -19.36
CA GLN A 60 -6.68 44.02 -20.29
C GLN A 60 -5.38 44.63 -19.72
N GLY A 61 -4.37 43.78 -19.53
CA GLY A 61 -3.06 44.21 -19.02
C GLY A 61 -2.95 44.31 -17.50
N TYR A 62 -4.01 44.02 -16.73
CA TYR A 62 -3.90 43.82 -15.28
C TYR A 62 -3.03 42.59 -14.99
N GLY A 63 -2.32 42.60 -13.86
CA GLY A 63 -1.53 41.47 -13.37
C GLY A 63 -2.13 40.83 -12.12
N LEU A 64 -2.08 39.51 -12.03
CA LEU A 64 -2.29 38.73 -10.80
C LEU A 64 -0.98 38.00 -10.46
N SER A 65 -0.59 38.02 -9.18
CA SER A 65 0.65 37.39 -8.75
C SER A 65 0.58 36.90 -7.30
N ASP A 66 1.29 35.81 -7.02
CA ASP A 66 1.56 35.25 -5.69
C ASP A 66 2.98 35.59 -5.18
N ASN A 67 3.74 36.39 -5.93
CA ASN A 67 5.14 36.68 -5.62
C ASN A 67 5.54 38.13 -5.97
N THR A 68 6.83 38.42 -5.91
CA THR A 68 7.37 39.78 -6.11
C THR A 68 7.26 40.29 -7.55
N ASN A 69 6.93 39.46 -8.54
CA ASN A 69 6.65 39.88 -9.91
C ASN A 69 5.17 40.31 -10.05
N PRO A 70 4.84 41.61 -10.16
CA PRO A 70 3.44 42.07 -10.17
C PRO A 70 2.62 41.63 -11.40
N PHE A 71 3.27 41.14 -12.45
CA PHE A 71 2.66 40.67 -13.69
C PHE A 71 2.99 39.21 -13.98
N LYS A 72 3.07 38.36 -12.93
CA LYS A 72 3.31 36.91 -13.07
C LYS A 72 2.31 36.25 -14.01
N TRP A 73 1.03 36.59 -13.85
CA TRP A 73 -0.04 36.28 -14.79
C TRP A 73 -0.74 37.56 -15.23
N VAL A 74 -1.03 37.71 -16.52
CA VAL A 74 -1.61 38.93 -17.08
C VAL A 74 -3.00 38.64 -17.63
N PHE A 75 -3.98 39.42 -17.23
CA PHE A 75 -5.37 39.27 -17.64
C PHE A 75 -5.57 39.58 -19.14
N PRO A 76 -6.42 38.80 -19.83
CA PRO A 76 -6.90 39.16 -21.16
C PRO A 76 -7.88 40.32 -21.09
N ALA A 77 -8.43 40.72 -22.24
CA ALA A 77 -9.48 41.74 -22.34
C ALA A 77 -10.84 41.22 -21.82
N LYS A 78 -10.92 40.95 -20.51
CA LYS A 78 -12.15 40.57 -19.78
C LYS A 78 -12.79 41.81 -19.17
N THR A 79 -14.08 42.00 -19.39
CA THR A 79 -14.84 43.10 -18.78
C THR A 79 -15.65 42.59 -17.60
N ILE A 80 -15.57 43.26 -16.45
CA ILE A 80 -16.40 43.03 -15.26
C ILE A 80 -17.37 44.22 -15.12
N GLN A 81 -18.68 43.95 -15.09
CA GLN A 81 -19.74 44.93 -14.90
C GLN A 81 -19.79 45.46 -13.46
N PRO A 82 -20.44 46.63 -13.21
CA PRO A 82 -20.72 47.10 -11.85
C PRO A 82 -21.41 46.02 -11.00
N GLY A 83 -20.84 45.67 -9.85
CA GLY A 83 -21.38 44.66 -8.94
C GLY A 83 -21.15 43.21 -9.36
N GLU A 84 -20.39 42.95 -10.43
CA GLU A 84 -20.10 41.59 -10.91
C GLU A 84 -18.84 41.01 -10.23
N PHE A 85 -18.83 39.69 -10.09
CA PHE A 85 -17.74 38.88 -9.56
C PHE A 85 -17.04 38.11 -10.69
N LEU A 86 -15.73 37.96 -10.62
CA LEU A 86 -14.94 37.15 -11.54
C LEU A 86 -14.06 36.17 -10.78
N LEU A 87 -14.34 34.88 -10.95
CA LEU A 87 -13.49 33.82 -10.46
C LEU A 87 -12.29 33.61 -11.39
N VAL A 88 -11.10 33.47 -10.82
CA VAL A 88 -9.85 33.11 -11.51
C VAL A 88 -9.27 31.88 -10.83
N TRP A 89 -9.18 30.77 -11.55
CA TRP A 89 -8.61 29.52 -11.04
C TRP A 89 -7.08 29.61 -11.00
N CYS A 90 -6.48 29.32 -9.85
CA CYS A 90 -5.04 29.24 -9.66
C CYS A 90 -4.59 27.79 -9.83
N SER A 91 -4.51 27.34 -11.10
CA SER A 91 -4.38 25.91 -11.43
C SER A 91 -3.15 25.56 -12.27
N GLU A 92 -2.23 26.50 -12.52
CA GLU A 92 -1.09 26.37 -13.44
C GLU A 92 -1.43 26.16 -14.93
N LYS A 93 -2.72 26.15 -15.31
CA LYS A 93 -3.18 25.87 -16.69
C LYS A 93 -3.00 27.05 -17.65
N ASN A 94 -2.83 28.28 -17.13
CA ASN A 94 -2.56 29.49 -17.90
C ASN A 94 -3.56 29.78 -19.05
N ARG A 95 -4.87 29.60 -18.81
CA ARG A 95 -5.94 29.83 -19.79
C ARG A 95 -6.39 31.29 -19.76
N THR A 96 -6.25 31.99 -20.89
CA THR A 96 -6.45 33.44 -21.03
C THR A 96 -7.50 33.82 -22.08
N ASN A 97 -8.38 32.89 -22.50
CA ASN A 97 -9.49 33.25 -23.38
C ASN A 97 -10.57 34.02 -22.57
N PRO A 98 -10.90 35.28 -22.89
CA PRO A 98 -11.85 36.07 -22.11
C PRO A 98 -13.29 35.53 -22.11
N ASP A 99 -13.63 34.67 -23.08
CA ASP A 99 -14.96 34.07 -23.21
C ASP A 99 -15.11 32.73 -22.46
N LEU A 100 -14.03 32.23 -21.84
CA LEU A 100 -13.99 30.97 -21.07
C LEU A 100 -13.55 31.23 -19.61
N PRO A 101 -13.68 30.25 -18.70
CA PRO A 101 -13.07 30.32 -17.37
C PRO A 101 -11.57 30.63 -17.45
N LEU A 102 -11.10 31.52 -16.58
CA LEU A 102 -9.72 31.98 -16.57
C LEU A 102 -8.89 31.15 -15.60
N HIS A 103 -7.68 30.77 -16.03
CA HIS A 103 -6.73 30.03 -15.21
C HIS A 103 -5.38 30.74 -15.17
N ALA A 104 -4.92 31.06 -13.97
CA ALA A 104 -3.58 31.57 -13.74
C ALA A 104 -2.50 30.49 -13.99
N ASN A 105 -1.25 30.92 -14.12
CA ASN A 105 -0.09 30.06 -14.33
C ASN A 105 0.60 29.65 -13.01
N PHE A 106 -0.12 29.68 -11.89
CA PHE A 106 0.36 29.33 -10.55
C PHE A 106 -0.78 28.75 -9.70
N LYS A 107 -0.41 28.03 -8.62
CA LYS A 107 -1.28 27.63 -7.50
C LYS A 107 -1.00 28.47 -6.26
N ILE A 108 -1.90 28.44 -5.28
CA ILE A 108 -1.72 29.22 -4.06
C ILE A 108 -1.21 28.34 -2.93
N SER A 109 -0.19 28.79 -2.20
CA SER A 109 0.34 28.08 -1.06
C SER A 109 -0.68 27.99 0.08
N ALA A 110 -1.00 26.76 0.52
CA ALA A 110 -1.85 26.52 1.70
C ALA A 110 -1.24 27.08 3.01
N SER A 111 0.07 27.33 3.05
CA SER A 111 0.74 28.02 4.17
C SER A 111 0.54 29.54 4.17
N GLY A 112 -0.18 30.08 3.18
CA GLY A 112 -0.42 31.50 2.99
C GLY A 112 0.69 32.19 2.21
N GLU A 113 0.31 33.03 1.24
CA GLU A 113 1.20 33.93 0.52
C GLU A 113 0.47 35.20 0.08
N THR A 114 1.22 36.22 -0.31
CA THR A 114 0.66 37.52 -0.71
C THR A 114 0.12 37.43 -2.13
N ILE A 115 -1.19 37.62 -2.31
CA ILE A 115 -1.77 37.77 -3.66
C ILE A 115 -1.89 39.25 -4.01
N THR A 116 -1.31 39.66 -5.12
CA THR A 116 -1.30 41.04 -5.59
C THR A 116 -2.05 41.19 -6.89
N LEU A 117 -3.04 42.09 -6.91
CA LEU A 117 -3.70 42.55 -8.12
C LEU A 117 -3.05 43.88 -8.53
N THR A 118 -2.50 43.93 -9.74
CA THR A 118 -1.79 45.10 -10.28
C THR A 118 -2.53 45.67 -11.48
N ALA A 119 -2.79 46.97 -11.50
CA ALA A 119 -3.41 47.63 -12.65
C ALA A 119 -2.45 47.72 -13.85
N ALA A 120 -3.00 47.89 -15.07
CA ALA A 120 -2.22 47.93 -16.31
C ALA A 120 -1.14 49.03 -16.38
N ASN A 121 -1.24 50.06 -15.53
CA ASN A 121 -0.24 51.13 -15.41
C ASN A 121 0.91 50.78 -14.43
N GLY A 122 0.91 49.59 -13.82
CA GLY A 122 1.91 49.14 -12.86
C GLY A 122 1.64 49.50 -11.40
N THR A 123 0.53 50.17 -11.08
CA THR A 123 0.17 50.45 -9.67
C THR A 123 -0.61 49.28 -9.08
N THR A 124 -0.31 48.89 -7.84
CA THR A 124 -1.09 47.90 -7.09
C THR A 124 -2.55 48.35 -6.96
N ALA A 125 -3.46 47.55 -7.52
CA ALA A 125 -4.90 47.76 -7.43
C ALA A 125 -5.46 47.22 -6.11
N ASP A 126 -4.99 46.05 -5.65
CA ASP A 126 -5.31 45.49 -4.34
C ASP A 126 -4.25 44.47 -3.89
N THR A 127 -4.24 44.14 -2.62
CA THR A 127 -3.36 43.10 -2.08
C THR A 127 -4.07 42.31 -0.99
N TYR A 128 -3.85 41.01 -1.04
CA TYR A 128 -4.25 40.04 -0.05
C TYR A 128 -3.05 39.66 0.81
N ALA A 129 -3.20 39.69 2.13
CA ALA A 129 -2.13 39.36 3.06
C ALA A 129 -1.94 37.84 3.19
N PRO A 130 -0.71 37.35 3.42
CA PRO A 130 -0.48 35.93 3.66
C PRO A 130 -1.16 35.51 4.96
N ILE A 131 -2.13 34.60 4.85
CA ILE A 131 -2.84 33.99 5.99
C ILE A 131 -3.07 32.52 5.68
N ILE A 132 -3.00 31.68 6.71
CA ILE A 132 -3.34 30.26 6.62
C ILE A 132 -4.86 30.14 6.64
N ILE A 133 -5.43 29.62 5.57
CA ILE A 133 -6.86 29.32 5.47
C ILE A 133 -7.01 27.80 5.59
N PRO A 134 -7.88 27.28 6.49
CA PRO A 134 -8.17 25.86 6.54
C PRO A 134 -8.72 25.35 5.20
N GLN A 135 -8.49 24.08 4.89
CA GLN A 135 -8.98 23.46 3.66
C GLN A 135 -10.51 23.61 3.54
N ASN A 136 -10.98 23.90 2.32
CA ASN A 136 -12.38 24.15 1.97
C ASN A 136 -13.01 25.43 2.56
N TYR A 137 -12.25 26.27 3.26
CA TYR A 137 -12.72 27.58 3.72
C TYR A 137 -12.13 28.68 2.87
N SER A 138 -12.76 29.85 2.89
CA SER A 138 -12.29 31.03 2.19
C SER A 138 -12.04 32.18 3.14
N TYR A 139 -11.26 33.16 2.68
CA TYR A 139 -11.11 34.44 3.34
C TYR A 139 -11.55 35.53 2.36
N GLY A 140 -12.50 36.36 2.76
CA GLY A 140 -13.11 37.33 1.85
C GLY A 140 -13.66 38.57 2.55
N ARG A 141 -14.05 39.56 1.76
CA ARG A 141 -14.52 40.86 2.24
C ARG A 141 -16.02 40.79 2.54
N GLN A 142 -16.43 41.23 3.74
CA GLN A 142 -17.85 41.34 4.10
C GLN A 142 -18.14 42.67 4.82
N PRO A 143 -18.96 43.56 4.23
CA PRO A 143 -19.62 43.45 2.92
C PRO A 143 -18.64 43.40 1.73
N ASP A 144 -19.09 42.93 0.57
CA ASP A 144 -18.25 42.81 -0.64
C ASP A 144 -17.54 44.12 -0.99
N GLY A 145 -16.25 43.99 -1.30
CA GLY A 145 -15.35 45.10 -1.59
C GLY A 145 -15.08 46.09 -0.45
N SER A 146 -15.54 45.82 0.77
CA SER A 146 -15.16 46.58 1.96
C SER A 146 -13.72 46.27 2.41
N SER A 147 -13.14 47.09 3.28
CA SER A 147 -11.81 46.82 3.87
C SER A 147 -11.80 45.69 4.92
N THR A 148 -12.97 45.16 5.27
CA THR A 148 -13.12 44.18 6.35
C THR A 148 -13.09 42.77 5.77
N PHE A 149 -12.06 42.01 6.12
CA PHE A 149 -11.99 40.60 5.77
C PHE A 149 -12.55 39.71 6.89
N ARG A 150 -13.13 38.59 6.47
CA ARG A 150 -13.74 37.56 7.30
C ARG A 150 -13.43 36.18 6.72
N ILE A 151 -13.43 35.19 7.58
CA ILE A 151 -13.22 33.78 7.24
C ILE A 151 -14.60 33.16 7.05
N PHE A 152 -14.81 32.41 5.97
CA PHE A 152 -16.08 31.76 5.68
C PHE A 152 -15.90 30.24 5.66
N ILE A 153 -16.69 29.57 6.50
CA ILE A 153 -16.81 28.10 6.50
C ILE A 153 -17.61 27.64 5.28
N GLU A 154 -18.49 28.51 4.77
CA GLU A 154 -19.29 28.32 3.56
C GLU A 154 -18.87 29.40 2.53
N PRO A 155 -17.87 29.12 1.68
CA PRO A 155 -17.43 30.04 0.64
C PRO A 155 -18.52 30.34 -0.40
N THR A 156 -18.43 31.49 -1.07
CA THR A 156 -19.45 31.95 -2.03
C THR A 156 -18.90 32.23 -3.44
N PRO A 157 -18.27 31.25 -4.12
CA PRO A 157 -17.64 31.47 -5.41
C PRO A 157 -18.61 32.00 -6.47
N GLY A 158 -18.30 33.16 -7.05
CA GLY A 158 -19.07 33.85 -8.06
C GLY A 158 -20.28 34.63 -7.52
N ALA A 159 -20.40 34.81 -6.20
CA ALA A 159 -21.54 35.41 -5.55
C ALA A 159 -21.13 36.33 -4.38
N ALA A 160 -22.10 37.05 -3.83
CA ALA A 160 -21.89 37.95 -2.69
C ALA A 160 -21.62 37.17 -1.38
N ASN A 161 -20.63 37.62 -0.60
CA ASN A 161 -20.23 37.06 0.70
C ASN A 161 -21.30 37.29 1.78
N THR A 162 -22.39 36.52 1.75
CA THR A 162 -23.57 36.67 2.62
C THR A 162 -23.66 35.64 3.74
N THR A 163 -22.78 34.63 3.75
CA THR A 163 -22.68 33.62 4.81
C THR A 163 -22.03 34.21 6.08
N THR A 164 -22.04 33.45 7.18
CA THR A 164 -21.46 33.90 8.45
C THR A 164 -19.94 34.06 8.32
N GLY A 165 -19.47 35.29 8.43
CA GLY A 165 -18.04 35.63 8.41
C GLY A 165 -17.44 35.74 9.81
N TYR A 166 -16.29 35.10 10.03
CA TYR A 166 -15.56 35.10 11.29
C TYR A 166 -14.35 36.05 11.26
N GLU A 167 -14.03 36.68 12.39
CA GLU A 167 -12.94 37.66 12.51
C GLU A 167 -11.56 37.02 12.63
N GLU A 168 -11.48 35.82 13.21
CA GLU A 168 -10.23 35.10 13.48
C GLU A 168 -10.48 33.58 13.55
N ILE A 169 -9.42 32.78 13.36
CA ILE A 169 -9.39 31.34 13.67
C ILE A 169 -8.81 31.17 15.07
N LEU A 170 -9.49 30.41 15.92
CA LEU A 170 -8.99 30.09 17.25
C LEU A 170 -8.05 28.88 17.20
N GLU A 171 -6.95 28.98 17.94
CA GLU A 171 -6.05 27.85 18.19
C GLU A 171 -6.75 26.74 18.98
N ALA A 172 -6.34 25.50 18.71
CA ALA A 172 -6.83 24.33 19.44
C ALA A 172 -6.46 24.41 20.93
N PRO A 173 -7.29 23.88 21.84
CA PRO A 173 -6.97 23.88 23.26
C PRO A 173 -5.76 22.98 23.55
N VAL A 174 -4.88 23.44 24.44
CA VAL A 174 -3.68 22.71 24.86
C VAL A 174 -3.90 22.07 26.23
N PHE A 175 -3.70 20.76 26.28
CA PHE A 175 -3.84 19.93 27.48
C PHE A 175 -2.49 19.82 28.19
N SER A 176 -2.47 19.94 29.52
CA SER A 176 -1.23 19.89 30.31
C SER A 176 -0.60 18.51 30.40
N VAL A 177 -1.37 17.45 30.11
CA VAL A 177 -0.94 16.05 30.15
C VAL A 177 -1.36 15.35 28.85
N PRO A 178 -0.44 14.64 28.16
CA PRO A 178 -0.76 13.92 26.92
C PRO A 178 -1.77 12.79 27.15
N SER A 179 -2.38 12.27 26.08
CA SER A 179 -3.23 11.09 26.20
C SER A 179 -2.38 9.86 26.53
N GLY A 180 -2.92 8.91 27.29
CA GLY A 180 -2.20 7.65 27.54
C GLY A 180 -2.56 6.98 28.85
N PHE A 181 -1.63 6.16 29.34
CA PHE A 181 -1.78 5.34 30.53
C PHE A 181 -0.97 5.89 31.70
N TYR A 182 -1.58 5.91 32.88
CA TYR A 182 -1.05 6.52 34.08
C TYR A 182 -1.27 5.61 35.29
N GLN A 183 -0.28 5.54 36.18
CA GLN A 183 -0.38 4.78 37.42
C GLN A 183 -1.08 5.57 38.53
N ASP A 184 -0.86 6.89 38.53
CA ASP A 184 -1.35 7.79 39.56
C ASP A 184 -2.39 8.77 38.99
N GLU A 185 -3.32 9.16 39.84
CA GLU A 185 -4.27 10.23 39.56
C GLU A 185 -3.55 11.58 39.39
N PHE A 186 -4.09 12.45 38.56
CA PHE A 186 -3.53 13.78 38.34
C PHE A 186 -4.61 14.81 38.03
N THR A 187 -4.20 16.07 38.05
CA THR A 187 -5.07 17.18 37.72
C THR A 187 -4.72 17.71 36.33
N LEU A 188 -5.69 17.69 35.41
CA LEU A 188 -5.58 18.14 34.04
C LEU A 188 -5.92 19.63 33.93
N GLU A 189 -5.00 20.40 33.34
CA GLU A 189 -5.21 21.80 32.99
C GLU A 189 -5.37 21.93 31.46
N ILE A 190 -6.40 22.67 31.03
CA ILE A 190 -6.64 23.01 29.63
C ILE A 190 -6.44 24.51 29.46
N THR A 191 -5.66 24.89 28.47
CA THR A 191 -5.39 26.29 28.12
C THR A 191 -5.84 26.58 26.69
N GLY A 192 -6.16 27.84 26.39
CA GLY A 192 -6.65 28.28 25.09
C GLY A 192 -6.39 29.77 24.88
N SER A 193 -6.83 30.29 23.74
CA SER A 193 -6.62 31.69 23.36
C SER A 193 -7.13 32.68 24.42
N ALA A 194 -6.39 33.78 24.61
CA ALA A 194 -6.75 34.82 25.57
C ALA A 194 -8.14 35.44 25.25
N GLY A 195 -8.99 35.55 26.27
CA GLY A 195 -10.35 36.09 26.12
C GLY A 195 -11.36 35.15 25.49
N ALA A 196 -10.98 33.89 25.23
CA ALA A 196 -11.87 32.85 24.72
C ALA A 196 -12.40 31.94 25.85
N THR A 197 -13.52 31.26 25.60
CA THR A 197 -14.10 30.25 26.48
C THR A 197 -13.71 28.86 25.99
N ILE A 198 -13.25 28.01 26.90
CA ILE A 198 -12.99 26.60 26.60
C ILE A 198 -14.25 25.81 26.97
N LEU A 199 -14.74 25.02 26.03
CA LEU A 199 -15.82 24.06 26.23
C LEU A 199 -15.25 22.66 26.24
N TYR A 200 -15.76 21.79 27.10
CA TYR A 200 -15.34 20.39 27.15
C TYR A 200 -16.47 19.42 27.49
N THR A 201 -16.27 18.15 27.14
CA THR A 201 -17.16 17.02 27.47
C THR A 201 -16.33 15.86 28.03
N ILE A 202 -16.97 15.00 28.81
CA ILE A 202 -16.35 13.79 29.40
C ILE A 202 -17.10 12.49 29.07
N ASP A 203 -18.04 12.58 28.14
CA ASP A 203 -18.95 11.50 27.72
C ASP A 203 -18.74 11.11 26.24
N GLY A 204 -17.72 11.66 25.59
CA GLY A 204 -17.38 11.38 24.19
C GLY A 204 -18.11 12.24 23.17
N SER A 205 -19.13 13.01 23.57
CA SER A 205 -19.84 13.96 22.68
C SER A 205 -18.95 15.13 22.26
N GLU A 206 -19.24 15.74 21.11
CA GLU A 206 -18.54 16.98 20.72
C GLU A 206 -18.93 18.13 21.64
N PRO A 207 -17.98 18.92 22.16
CA PRO A 207 -18.32 20.12 22.93
C PRO A 207 -19.13 21.09 22.06
N ASP A 208 -20.28 21.55 22.55
CA ASP A 208 -21.18 22.45 21.84
C ASP A 208 -21.74 23.51 22.80
N GLU A 209 -21.68 24.77 22.39
CA GLU A 209 -22.19 25.91 23.17
C GLU A 209 -23.72 25.86 23.34
N ASN A 210 -24.41 25.19 22.42
CA ASN A 210 -25.85 24.96 22.50
C ASN A 210 -26.21 23.81 23.44
N ASN A 211 -25.23 23.04 23.93
CA ASN A 211 -25.42 21.88 24.78
C ASN A 211 -24.98 22.11 26.25
N LEU A 212 -24.96 23.36 26.71
CA LEU A 212 -24.63 23.71 28.11
C LEU A 212 -25.70 23.28 29.12
N LEU A 213 -26.93 23.02 28.66
CA LEU A 213 -28.04 22.54 29.48
C LEU A 213 -28.22 21.01 29.39
N GLY A 214 -27.42 20.34 28.57
CA GLY A 214 -27.53 18.93 28.26
C GLY A 214 -28.56 18.63 27.17
N THR A 215 -28.31 17.55 26.44
CA THR A 215 -29.19 17.00 25.42
C THR A 215 -29.63 15.62 25.88
N THR A 216 -30.94 15.42 25.94
CA THR A 216 -31.56 14.14 26.29
C THR A 216 -31.87 13.37 25.01
N TYR A 217 -31.52 12.09 24.99
CA TYR A 217 -31.92 11.13 23.97
C TYR A 217 -32.64 9.95 24.61
N HIS A 218 -33.38 9.22 23.78
CA HIS A 218 -34.21 8.11 24.23
C HIS A 218 -33.61 6.78 23.81
N TYR A 219 -33.78 5.72 24.59
CA TYR A 219 -33.31 4.39 24.22
C TYR A 219 -34.20 3.29 24.80
N LYS A 220 -33.98 2.03 24.39
CA LYS A 220 -34.66 0.86 24.96
C LYS A 220 -33.69 -0.25 25.32
N ASN A 221 -34.01 -0.94 26.41
CA ASN A 221 -33.32 -2.16 26.86
C ASN A 221 -34.15 -3.43 26.69
N GLN A 222 -35.37 -3.32 26.19
CA GLN A 222 -36.28 -4.45 26.00
C GLN A 222 -37.08 -4.20 24.73
N TYR A 223 -36.98 -5.13 23.78
CA TYR A 223 -37.75 -5.13 22.55
C TYR A 223 -38.65 -6.38 22.49
N PRO A 224 -39.77 -6.32 21.76
CA PRO A 224 -40.68 -7.45 21.58
C PRO A 224 -40.10 -8.49 20.59
N GLU A 225 -39.15 -9.30 21.08
CA GLU A 225 -38.42 -10.31 20.31
C GLU A 225 -39.35 -11.38 19.71
N ASN A 226 -40.26 -11.93 20.52
CA ASN A 226 -41.20 -12.96 20.10
C ASN A 226 -42.61 -12.39 19.84
N PRO A 227 -43.41 -13.05 18.97
CA PRO A 227 -44.84 -12.73 18.83
C PRO A 227 -45.55 -12.68 20.19
N GLY A 228 -46.18 -11.55 20.48
CA GLY A 228 -46.91 -11.31 21.73
C GLY A 228 -46.07 -10.77 22.90
N ASP A 229 -44.75 -10.62 22.75
CA ASP A 229 -43.93 -9.93 23.75
C ASP A 229 -44.33 -8.46 23.89
N ALA A 230 -44.23 -7.93 25.10
CA ALA A 230 -44.55 -6.53 25.36
C ALA A 230 -43.46 -5.59 24.84
N PHE A 231 -43.85 -4.45 24.28
CA PHE A 231 -42.93 -3.36 23.99
C PHE A 231 -42.34 -2.81 25.29
N GLY A 232 -41.01 -2.83 25.39
CA GLY A 232 -40.30 -2.28 26.54
C GLY A 232 -40.45 -0.74 26.65
N PRO A 233 -40.18 -0.19 27.85
CA PRO A 233 -40.28 1.24 28.09
C PRO A 233 -39.22 2.02 27.32
N LEU A 234 -39.57 3.24 26.92
CA LEU A 234 -38.60 4.22 26.43
C LEU A 234 -37.90 4.85 27.65
N LEU A 235 -36.58 4.73 27.69
CA LEU A 235 -35.70 5.23 28.74
C LEU A 235 -34.99 6.49 28.25
N GLU A 236 -34.44 7.29 29.16
CA GLU A 236 -33.78 8.55 28.86
C GLU A 236 -32.33 8.55 29.37
N GLN A 237 -31.45 9.15 28.59
CA GLN A 237 -30.08 9.46 28.99
C GLN A 237 -29.68 10.83 28.45
N SER A 238 -28.67 11.46 29.05
CA SER A 238 -28.19 12.77 28.60
C SER A 238 -26.67 12.86 28.52
N TYR A 239 -26.21 13.72 27.63
CA TYR A 239 -24.82 14.16 27.52
C TYR A 239 -24.78 15.70 27.54
N ILE A 240 -23.70 16.28 28.06
CA ILE A 240 -23.66 17.72 28.37
C ILE A 240 -22.29 18.32 28.10
N THR A 241 -22.29 19.55 27.57
CA THR A 241 -21.07 20.36 27.46
C THR A 241 -20.87 21.20 28.71
N HIS A 242 -19.62 21.27 29.16
CA HIS A 242 -19.19 22.07 30.29
C HIS A 242 -18.33 23.25 29.84
N ALA A 243 -18.57 24.43 30.42
CA ALA A 243 -17.59 25.52 30.37
C ALA A 243 -16.45 25.22 31.34
N TYR A 244 -15.21 25.30 30.86
CA TYR A 244 -14.02 25.04 31.67
C TYR A 244 -13.76 26.21 32.63
N THR A 245 -14.01 25.98 33.93
CA THR A 245 -13.82 27.00 34.99
C THR A 245 -12.67 26.69 35.94
N GLY A 246 -12.01 25.54 35.76
CA GLY A 246 -10.96 25.06 36.65
C GLY A 246 -10.46 23.69 36.22
N ARG A 247 -9.38 23.24 36.85
CA ARG A 247 -8.72 21.99 36.49
C ARG A 247 -9.62 20.77 36.71
N ILE A 248 -9.45 19.75 35.87
CA ILE A 248 -10.23 18.50 35.90
C ILE A 248 -9.40 17.43 36.63
N ASN A 249 -9.99 16.73 37.60
CA ASN A 249 -9.33 15.60 38.24
C ASN A 249 -9.50 14.35 37.36
N ILE A 250 -8.37 13.76 36.96
CA ILE A 250 -8.30 12.52 36.23
C ILE A 250 -7.91 11.42 37.22
N THR A 251 -8.87 10.55 37.51
CA THR A 251 -8.74 9.49 38.52
C THR A 251 -8.95 8.11 37.90
N ASP A 252 -8.64 7.06 38.67
CA ASP A 252 -9.16 5.73 38.33
C ASP A 252 -10.70 5.78 38.39
N ARG A 253 -11.34 5.21 37.37
CA ARG A 253 -12.81 5.15 37.23
C ARG A 253 -13.38 3.76 37.48
N ASN A 254 -12.57 2.82 37.96
CA ASN A 254 -13.06 1.61 38.62
C ASN A 254 -13.94 2.06 39.82
N GLY A 255 -15.17 1.53 39.96
CA GLY A 255 -16.12 2.07 40.95
C GLY A 255 -17.22 2.96 40.37
N VAL A 256 -17.11 3.39 39.10
CA VAL A 256 -18.09 4.27 38.46
C VAL A 256 -19.13 3.42 37.71
N ALA A 257 -20.41 3.71 37.95
CA ALA A 257 -21.52 3.05 37.31
C ALA A 257 -21.43 3.08 35.78
N ASN A 258 -21.88 1.99 35.15
CA ASN A 258 -21.94 1.87 33.70
C ASN A 258 -23.00 2.81 33.12
N LYS A 259 -22.68 3.44 31.99
CA LYS A 259 -23.58 4.33 31.26
C LYS A 259 -24.00 3.72 29.92
N ILE A 260 -23.11 3.66 28.94
CA ILE A 260 -23.46 3.18 27.58
C ILE A 260 -23.43 1.66 27.45
N SER A 261 -22.58 0.96 28.21
CA SER A 261 -22.59 -0.51 28.27
C SER A 261 -23.84 -1.05 28.97
N ALA A 262 -24.60 -0.20 29.66
CA ALA A 262 -25.89 -0.52 30.25
C ALA A 262 -27.07 -0.37 29.26
N ILE A 263 -26.80 -0.03 27.99
CA ILE A 263 -27.80 0.11 26.93
C ILE A 263 -27.77 -1.12 26.01
N SER A 264 -28.96 -1.63 25.65
CA SER A 264 -29.09 -2.71 24.68
C SER A 264 -28.73 -2.23 23.28
N SER A 265 -27.87 -2.99 22.63
CA SER A 265 -27.51 -2.95 21.21
C SER A 265 -28.26 -3.98 20.35
N THR A 266 -29.20 -4.74 20.91
CA THR A 266 -29.95 -5.81 20.20
C THR A 266 -31.46 -5.66 20.35
N PHE A 267 -32.20 -6.53 19.65
CA PHE A 267 -33.65 -6.63 19.69
C PHE A 267 -34.18 -7.62 20.75
N HIS A 268 -33.32 -8.11 21.65
CA HIS A 268 -33.74 -9.10 22.64
C HIS A 268 -34.75 -8.53 23.65
N SER A 269 -35.67 -9.41 24.07
CA SER A 269 -36.62 -9.14 25.16
C SER A 269 -35.92 -9.04 26.52
N ALA A 270 -34.83 -9.78 26.70
CA ALA A 270 -33.96 -9.74 27.87
C ALA A 270 -32.48 -9.81 27.44
N PRO A 271 -31.81 -8.66 27.24
CA PRO A 271 -30.41 -8.64 26.80
C PRO A 271 -29.47 -9.28 27.84
N TYR A 272 -28.94 -10.47 27.53
CA TYR A 272 -28.15 -11.28 28.46
C TYR A 272 -26.75 -10.72 28.76
N TYR A 273 -26.24 -9.85 27.89
CA TYR A 273 -24.87 -9.34 27.89
C TYR A 273 -24.70 -7.98 28.58
N ILE A 274 -25.79 -7.34 29.04
CA ILE A 274 -25.65 -6.11 29.83
C ILE A 274 -24.88 -6.46 31.11
N PRO A 275 -23.72 -5.82 31.38
CA PRO A 275 -22.88 -6.18 32.50
C PRO A 275 -23.56 -5.77 33.82
N GLY A 276 -23.75 -6.76 34.69
CA GLY A 276 -24.23 -6.56 36.07
C GLY A 276 -23.14 -6.15 37.06
N TYR A 277 -21.96 -5.76 36.56
CA TYR A 277 -20.79 -5.33 37.31
C TYR A 277 -20.19 -4.10 36.63
N GLU A 278 -19.39 -3.32 37.34
CA GLU A 278 -18.74 -2.14 36.77
C GLU A 278 -17.56 -2.56 35.88
N ILE A 279 -17.61 -2.14 34.62
CA ILE A 279 -16.54 -2.44 33.67
C ILE A 279 -15.38 -1.45 33.80
N PRO A 280 -14.15 -1.82 33.38
CA PRO A 280 -13.03 -0.90 33.30
C PRO A 280 -13.36 0.35 32.47
N LYS A 281 -12.84 1.50 32.92
CA LYS A 281 -13.12 2.79 32.28
C LYS A 281 -11.86 3.65 32.12
N SER A 282 -11.83 4.43 31.06
CA SER A 282 -10.94 5.58 30.91
C SER A 282 -11.72 6.88 31.12
N THR A 283 -10.98 7.97 31.30
CA THR A 283 -11.55 9.32 31.24
C THR A 283 -11.30 9.87 29.84
N VAL A 284 -12.36 10.05 29.06
CA VAL A 284 -12.31 10.84 27.83
C VAL A 284 -12.50 12.30 28.20
N VAL A 285 -11.72 13.20 27.59
CA VAL A 285 -11.92 14.64 27.64
C VAL A 285 -11.81 15.16 26.21
N ARG A 286 -12.91 15.71 25.68
CA ARG A 286 -12.90 16.42 24.40
C ARG A 286 -13.06 17.90 24.68
N ALA A 287 -12.27 18.76 24.07
CA ALA A 287 -12.36 20.20 24.28
C ALA A 287 -12.22 21.00 22.99
N LYS A 288 -12.87 22.16 22.94
CA LYS A 288 -12.69 23.18 21.90
C LYS A 288 -12.70 24.58 22.51
N VAL A 289 -12.17 25.55 21.78
CA VAL A 289 -12.15 26.97 22.17
C VAL A 289 -13.17 27.73 21.33
N ILE A 290 -13.97 28.57 21.98
CA ILE A 290 -14.94 29.46 21.33
C ILE A 290 -14.75 30.91 21.78
N LYS A 291 -15.08 31.85 20.92
CA LYS A 291 -15.09 33.28 21.22
C LYS A 291 -16.06 33.96 20.27
N GLU A 292 -16.83 34.92 20.79
CA GLU A 292 -17.78 35.67 19.97
C GLU A 292 -17.08 36.32 18.77
N GLY A 293 -17.66 36.16 17.58
CA GLY A 293 -17.09 36.64 16.31
C GLY A 293 -15.95 35.81 15.74
N ALA A 294 -15.38 34.86 16.49
CA ALA A 294 -14.29 34.00 16.03
C ALA A 294 -14.80 32.63 15.56
N MET A 295 -14.07 32.01 14.64
CA MET A 295 -14.33 30.63 14.24
C MET A 295 -13.93 29.69 15.41
N PRO A 296 -14.80 28.76 15.84
CA PRO A 296 -14.46 27.76 16.84
C PRO A 296 -13.20 26.98 16.46
N SER A 297 -12.35 26.67 17.44
CA SER A 297 -11.17 25.85 17.17
C SER A 297 -11.54 24.38 16.92
N PRO A 298 -10.64 23.59 16.28
CA PRO A 298 -10.81 22.15 16.20
C PRO A 298 -10.98 21.49 17.57
N VAL A 299 -11.77 20.42 17.62
CA VAL A 299 -11.93 19.61 18.83
C VAL A 299 -10.67 18.78 19.05
N ILE A 300 -10.09 18.85 20.24
CA ILE A 300 -9.01 17.96 20.68
C ILE A 300 -9.59 16.91 21.62
N THR A 301 -9.31 15.65 21.33
CA THR A 301 -9.74 14.50 22.13
C THR A 301 -8.54 13.92 22.88
N LYS A 302 -8.72 13.63 24.17
CA LYS A 302 -7.75 12.92 25.01
C LYS A 302 -8.42 11.82 25.80
N ASN A 303 -7.79 10.66 25.84
CA ASN A 303 -8.19 9.49 26.61
C ASN A 303 -7.13 9.18 27.67
N TYR A 304 -7.56 9.11 28.93
CA TYR A 304 -6.69 8.88 30.07
C TYR A 304 -7.07 7.58 30.79
N PHE A 305 -6.18 6.61 30.74
CA PHE A 305 -6.34 5.31 31.40
C PHE A 305 -5.55 5.34 32.71
N VAL A 306 -6.23 5.50 33.84
CA VAL A 306 -5.59 5.50 35.16
C VAL A 306 -5.82 4.14 35.81
N SER A 307 -4.74 3.41 36.06
CA SER A 307 -4.78 2.17 36.84
C SER A 307 -3.41 1.83 37.41
N PRO A 308 -3.32 1.04 38.49
CA PRO A 308 -2.03 0.64 39.07
C PRO A 308 -1.07 -0.02 38.07
N GLU A 309 -1.59 -0.72 37.07
CA GLU A 309 -0.82 -1.43 36.04
C GLU A 309 -0.29 -0.49 34.94
N GLY A 310 -0.85 0.71 34.80
CA GLY A 310 -0.54 1.64 33.72
C GLY A 310 -0.67 0.98 32.34
N ALA A 311 0.32 1.18 31.47
CA ALA A 311 0.32 0.61 30.12
C ALA A 311 0.34 -0.93 30.09
N SER A 312 0.72 -1.59 31.19
CA SER A 312 0.75 -3.06 31.27
C SER A 312 -0.61 -3.70 31.56
N ARG A 313 -1.67 -2.90 31.75
CA ARG A 313 -3.03 -3.38 32.02
C ARG A 313 -3.57 -4.30 30.92
N PHE A 314 -3.20 -4.05 29.67
CA PHE A 314 -3.66 -4.79 28.50
C PHE A 314 -2.47 -5.35 27.74
N SER A 315 -2.59 -6.59 27.27
CA SER A 315 -1.58 -7.26 26.45
C SER A 315 -1.63 -6.84 24.97
N PHE A 316 -2.76 -6.29 24.53
CA PHE A 316 -2.94 -5.77 23.17
C PHE A 316 -2.95 -4.24 23.13
N PRO A 317 -2.65 -3.66 21.94
CA PRO A 317 -2.93 -2.24 21.69
C PRO A 317 -4.38 -1.88 22.03
N VAL A 318 -4.57 -0.63 22.43
CA VAL A 318 -5.89 -0.13 22.84
C VAL A 318 -6.44 0.81 21.78
N LEU A 319 -7.71 0.66 21.46
CA LEU A 319 -8.44 1.46 20.50
C LEU A 319 -9.63 2.10 21.21
N ALA A 320 -9.72 3.42 21.17
CA ALA A 320 -10.81 4.18 21.75
C ALA A 320 -11.61 4.89 20.65
N VAL A 321 -12.92 4.66 20.63
CA VAL A 321 -13.89 5.39 19.82
C VAL A 321 -14.63 6.37 20.73
N ASN A 322 -14.62 7.67 20.39
CA ASN A 322 -15.33 8.69 21.13
C ASN A 322 -16.38 9.36 20.23
N ILE A 323 -17.64 9.32 20.64
CA ILE A 323 -18.78 9.69 19.81
C ILE A 323 -19.93 10.21 20.68
N GLY A 324 -20.78 11.08 20.13
CA GLY A 324 -22.04 11.44 20.77
C GLY A 324 -22.89 10.19 21.02
N GLU A 325 -23.31 9.97 22.27
CA GLU A 325 -24.00 8.73 22.66
C GLU A 325 -25.32 8.55 21.88
N ASP A 326 -26.00 9.63 21.54
CA ASP A 326 -27.21 9.66 20.72
C ASP A 326 -26.99 9.03 19.33
N LYS A 327 -25.82 9.25 18.73
CA LYS A 327 -25.48 8.70 17.41
C LYS A 327 -25.39 7.18 17.41
N LEU A 328 -25.11 6.57 18.55
CA LEU A 328 -25.09 5.12 18.70
C LEU A 328 -26.42 4.58 19.24
N PHE A 329 -27.01 5.24 20.22
CA PHE A 329 -28.01 4.63 21.11
C PHE A 329 -29.38 5.30 21.10
N ASP A 330 -29.58 6.41 20.38
CA ASP A 330 -30.90 7.00 20.25
C ASP A 330 -31.89 6.01 19.62
N TYR A 331 -33.11 5.97 20.15
CA TYR A 331 -34.17 5.08 19.70
C TYR A 331 -34.53 5.32 18.23
N SER A 332 -34.56 6.58 17.80
CA SER A 332 -34.97 6.96 16.44
C SER A 332 -33.79 6.89 15.48
N ASP A 333 -32.63 7.41 15.89
CA ASP A 333 -31.50 7.65 14.98
C ASP A 333 -30.20 6.91 15.32
N GLY A 334 -30.13 6.25 16.47
CA GLY A 334 -28.94 5.52 16.92
C GLY A 334 -28.64 4.33 16.02
N ILE A 335 -27.43 4.29 15.46
CA ILE A 335 -27.04 3.25 14.49
C ILE A 335 -26.72 1.89 15.13
N TYR A 336 -26.60 1.81 16.46
CA TYR A 336 -26.11 0.62 17.17
C TYR A 336 -27.24 -0.20 17.82
N VAL A 337 -28.49 0.26 17.74
CA VAL A 337 -29.65 -0.34 18.42
C VAL A 337 -30.68 -0.91 17.45
N ALA A 338 -31.61 -1.74 17.94
CA ALA A 338 -32.75 -2.19 17.14
C ALA A 338 -33.68 -1.01 16.78
N GLY A 339 -33.96 -0.16 17.79
CA GLY A 339 -34.55 1.15 17.64
C GLY A 339 -35.97 1.15 17.07
N GLN A 340 -36.36 2.32 16.58
CA GLN A 340 -37.68 2.60 16.02
C GLN A 340 -38.01 1.68 14.85
N ASP A 341 -37.05 1.43 13.96
CA ASP A 341 -37.27 0.60 12.77
C ASP A 341 -37.74 -0.82 13.14
N PHE A 342 -37.21 -1.37 14.24
CA PHE A 342 -37.61 -2.68 14.74
C PHE A 342 -39.02 -2.69 15.33
N ASP A 343 -39.34 -1.70 16.17
CA ASP A 343 -40.68 -1.60 16.75
C ASP A 343 -41.76 -1.38 15.67
N GLU A 344 -41.46 -0.59 14.64
CA GLU A 344 -42.32 -0.43 13.47
C GLU A 344 -42.47 -1.75 12.69
N TRP A 345 -41.39 -2.48 12.47
CA TRP A 345 -41.45 -3.80 11.85
C TRP A 345 -42.29 -4.78 12.68
N ARG A 346 -42.10 -4.86 14.00
CA ARG A 346 -42.89 -5.73 14.89
C ARG A 346 -44.38 -5.39 14.84
N ASN A 347 -44.73 -4.10 14.85
CA ASN A 347 -46.12 -3.66 14.74
C ASN A 347 -46.76 -4.10 13.41
N ASN A 348 -45.99 -4.07 12.32
CA ASN A 348 -46.46 -4.50 11.00
C ASN A 348 -46.45 -6.03 10.84
N ASN A 349 -45.66 -6.76 11.62
CA ASN A 349 -45.47 -8.21 11.55
C ASN A 349 -45.67 -8.85 12.95
N PRO A 350 -46.88 -8.77 13.54
CA PRO A 350 -47.11 -9.16 14.93
C PRO A 350 -46.96 -10.67 15.18
N ASP A 351 -47.14 -11.49 14.15
CA ASP A 351 -47.14 -12.96 14.23
C ASP A 351 -45.83 -13.59 13.70
N GLU A 352 -44.92 -12.80 13.12
CA GLU A 352 -43.66 -13.31 12.55
C GLU A 352 -42.56 -13.46 13.61
N THR A 353 -41.79 -14.53 13.58
CA THR A 353 -40.62 -14.66 14.46
C THR A 353 -39.45 -13.89 13.85
N ASP A 354 -38.83 -13.00 14.63
CA ASP A 354 -37.58 -12.37 14.18
C ASP A 354 -36.42 -13.36 14.34
N ILE A 355 -35.56 -13.41 13.33
CA ILE A 355 -34.35 -14.21 13.27
C ILE A 355 -33.09 -13.33 13.19
N GLY A 356 -33.18 -12.04 13.54
CA GLY A 356 -32.06 -11.10 13.49
C GLY A 356 -31.81 -10.46 12.12
N LEU A 357 -32.76 -10.60 11.18
CA LEU A 357 -32.72 -9.98 9.86
C LEU A 357 -33.89 -9.02 9.60
N SER A 358 -34.76 -8.85 10.58
CA SER A 358 -35.86 -7.89 10.53
C SER A 358 -35.35 -6.45 10.52
N LEU A 359 -36.14 -5.54 9.94
CA LEU A 359 -35.78 -4.12 9.90
C LEU A 359 -35.45 -3.60 11.31
N ALA A 360 -34.36 -2.85 11.41
CA ALA A 360 -33.82 -2.31 12.65
C ALA A 360 -32.84 -1.17 12.30
N ASN A 361 -32.59 -0.24 13.22
CA ASN A 361 -31.72 0.90 12.95
C ASN A 361 -30.29 0.44 12.58
N TYR A 362 -29.78 -0.62 13.22
CA TYR A 362 -28.47 -1.21 12.88
C TYR A 362 -28.40 -1.80 11.45
N LEU A 363 -29.54 -1.97 10.76
CA LEU A 363 -29.60 -2.35 9.35
C LEU A 363 -29.63 -1.17 8.38
N ARG A 364 -29.58 0.08 8.84
CA ARG A 364 -29.46 1.23 7.95
C ARG A 364 -28.14 1.18 7.15
N ARG A 365 -28.18 1.68 5.91
CA ARG A 365 -27.10 1.58 4.90
C ARG A 365 -26.82 2.94 4.27
N GLY A 366 -25.77 3.01 3.46
CA GLY A 366 -25.39 4.22 2.72
C GLY A 366 -24.80 5.32 3.59
N ASP A 367 -24.49 6.45 2.96
CA ASP A 367 -23.77 7.57 3.60
C ASP A 367 -24.58 8.28 4.68
N ALA A 368 -25.90 8.17 4.63
CA ALA A 368 -26.78 8.65 5.69
C ALA A 368 -26.63 7.88 7.02
N ALA A 369 -26.14 6.64 6.98
CA ALA A 369 -25.89 5.83 8.17
C ALA A 369 -24.47 6.02 8.73
N GLU A 370 -23.68 6.91 8.14
CA GLU A 370 -22.34 7.22 8.63
C GLU A 370 -22.39 8.35 9.67
N VAL A 371 -21.78 8.10 10.82
CA VAL A 371 -21.74 9.04 11.93
C VAL A 371 -20.30 9.48 12.22
N LYS A 372 -20.13 10.74 12.60
CA LYS A 372 -18.82 11.28 12.99
C LYS A 372 -18.40 10.75 14.36
N ALA A 373 -17.14 10.35 14.48
CA ALA A 373 -16.53 9.95 15.74
C ALA A 373 -15.05 10.36 15.77
N ASN A 374 -14.43 10.30 16.95
CA ASN A 374 -12.99 10.32 17.10
C ASN A 374 -12.46 8.88 17.27
N PHE A 375 -11.36 8.57 16.61
CA PHE A 375 -10.61 7.34 16.70
C PHE A 375 -9.24 7.64 17.29
N SER A 376 -8.94 7.08 18.47
CA SER A 376 -7.62 7.08 19.07
C SER A 376 -7.07 5.66 19.15
N TYR A 377 -5.80 5.46 18.77
CA TYR A 377 -5.12 4.17 18.87
C TYR A 377 -3.82 4.30 19.67
N PHE A 378 -3.65 3.38 20.61
CA PHE A 378 -2.56 3.36 21.58
C PHE A 378 -1.71 2.12 21.35
N ASN A 379 -0.44 2.32 21.03
CA ASN A 379 0.52 1.25 20.85
C ASN A 379 1.52 1.29 22.00
N ASN A 380 1.63 0.21 22.78
CA ASN A 380 2.49 0.14 23.97
C ASN A 380 2.24 1.30 24.98
N GLY A 381 0.98 1.73 25.10
CA GLY A 381 0.56 2.79 26.02
C GLY A 381 0.67 4.22 25.48
N GLU A 382 1.28 4.43 24.31
CA GLU A 382 1.40 5.76 23.68
C GLU A 382 0.33 5.98 22.62
N GLU A 383 -0.32 7.14 22.62
CA GLU A 383 -1.25 7.56 21.56
C GLU A 383 -0.47 7.84 20.27
N VAL A 384 -0.61 6.98 19.26
CA VAL A 384 0.08 7.11 17.97
C VAL A 384 -0.82 7.73 16.90
N ILE A 385 -2.14 7.70 17.09
CA ILE A 385 -3.10 8.39 16.25
C ILE A 385 -4.27 8.86 17.11
N SER A 386 -4.78 10.06 16.82
CA SER A 386 -6.06 10.56 17.30
C SER A 386 -6.65 11.45 16.23
N GLN A 387 -7.78 11.05 15.66
CA GLN A 387 -8.40 11.83 14.60
C GLN A 387 -9.90 11.60 14.50
N GLU A 388 -10.60 12.58 13.93
CA GLU A 388 -12.00 12.42 13.56
C GLU A 388 -12.12 11.50 12.33
N VAL A 389 -13.12 10.62 12.35
CA VAL A 389 -13.39 9.57 11.35
C VAL A 389 -14.90 9.44 11.12
N GLY A 390 -15.28 8.85 9.99
CA GLY A 390 -16.61 8.32 9.78
C GLY A 390 -16.73 6.89 10.33
N LEU A 391 -17.85 6.58 11.00
CA LEU A 391 -18.18 5.23 11.46
C LEU A 391 -19.49 4.74 10.85
N ARG A 392 -19.53 3.45 10.50
CA ARG A 392 -20.76 2.80 10.00
C ARG A 392 -20.82 1.34 10.45
N ILE A 393 -22.01 0.82 10.72
CA ILE A 393 -22.19 -0.61 11.00
C ILE A 393 -21.71 -1.46 9.80
N HIS A 394 -20.93 -2.49 10.10
CA HIS A 394 -20.43 -3.50 9.17
C HIS A 394 -21.15 -4.85 9.35
N GLY A 395 -21.16 -5.69 8.30
CA GLY A 395 -21.71 -7.05 8.32
C GLY A 395 -23.06 -7.19 7.61
N GLY A 396 -23.63 -8.40 7.71
CA GLY A 396 -24.97 -8.76 7.24
C GLY A 396 -25.84 -9.16 8.43
N PHE A 397 -26.00 -10.46 8.65
CA PHE A 397 -26.66 -11.03 9.84
C PHE A 397 -26.01 -10.56 11.15
N THR A 398 -24.67 -10.49 11.19
CA THR A 398 -23.88 -10.14 12.38
C THR A 398 -24.15 -8.74 12.92
N ARG A 399 -24.88 -7.90 12.18
CA ARG A 399 -25.37 -6.60 12.64
C ARG A 399 -26.39 -6.70 13.75
N SER A 400 -27.09 -7.82 13.90
CA SER A 400 -28.05 -8.01 14.98
C SER A 400 -27.40 -8.44 16.29
N LEU A 401 -26.15 -8.94 16.24
CA LEU A 401 -25.42 -9.44 17.40
C LEU A 401 -25.05 -8.31 18.38
N PRO A 402 -24.86 -8.62 19.68
CA PRO A 402 -24.56 -7.63 20.71
C PRO A 402 -23.33 -6.77 20.43
N ASN A 403 -22.20 -7.43 20.11
CA ASN A 403 -20.96 -6.76 19.73
C ASN A 403 -20.96 -6.60 18.21
N LYS A 404 -21.14 -5.38 17.72
CA LYS A 404 -21.25 -5.11 16.28
C LYS A 404 -19.92 -4.71 15.68
N SER A 405 -19.69 -5.19 14.46
CA SER A 405 -18.58 -4.74 13.64
C SER A 405 -18.81 -3.30 13.13
N LEU A 406 -17.75 -2.50 13.03
CA LEU A 406 -17.78 -1.13 12.53
C LEU A 406 -16.78 -0.95 11.38
N ARG A 407 -17.16 -0.22 10.34
CA ARG A 407 -16.23 0.35 9.36
C ARG A 407 -15.75 1.70 9.89
N VAL A 408 -14.44 1.94 9.75
CA VAL A 408 -13.79 3.21 10.05
C VAL A 408 -13.33 3.82 8.75
N TYR A 409 -13.67 5.08 8.52
CA TYR A 409 -13.29 5.84 7.33
C TYR A 409 -12.46 7.07 7.74
N GLY A 410 -11.22 7.13 7.28
CA GLY A 410 -10.51 8.41 7.19
C GLY A 410 -11.16 9.21 6.06
N ASN A 411 -11.85 10.31 6.37
CA ASN A 411 -12.68 10.98 5.37
C ASN A 411 -12.99 12.44 5.74
N LYS A 412 -14.09 12.99 5.20
CA LYS A 412 -14.60 14.36 5.35
C LYS A 412 -14.65 14.92 6.77
N PHE A 413 -14.63 14.07 7.80
CA PHE A 413 -14.64 14.55 9.20
C PHE A 413 -13.24 14.85 9.76
N GLY A 414 -12.18 14.33 9.15
CA GLY A 414 -10.79 14.46 9.58
C GLY A 414 -9.82 14.28 8.42
N ASN A 415 -8.71 13.56 8.64
CA ASN A 415 -7.80 13.22 7.54
C ASN A 415 -8.32 12.00 6.78
N GLN A 416 -8.12 11.98 5.46
CA GLN A 416 -8.49 10.84 4.62
C GLN A 416 -7.70 9.57 4.95
N ASN A 417 -6.48 9.71 5.48
CA ASN A 417 -5.59 8.59 5.77
C ASN A 417 -5.39 8.41 7.28
N LEU A 418 -5.63 7.18 7.77
CA LEU A 418 -5.17 6.70 9.06
C LEU A 418 -3.69 6.31 8.93
N ALA A 419 -2.81 7.32 9.04
CA ALA A 419 -1.37 7.21 8.79
C ALA A 419 -0.62 6.43 9.90
N PHE A 420 -0.85 5.12 9.97
CA PHE A 420 -0.14 4.21 10.86
C PHE A 420 -0.06 2.78 10.27
N PRO A 421 1.08 2.08 10.38
CA PRO A 421 1.23 0.70 9.89
C PRO A 421 0.57 -0.30 10.86
N PHE A 422 -0.76 -0.36 10.90
CA PHE A 422 -1.48 -1.19 11.88
C PHE A 422 -1.05 -2.66 11.88
N PHE A 423 -0.78 -3.23 10.70
CA PHE A 423 -0.46 -4.65 10.50
C PHE A 423 1.03 -4.93 10.19
N GLY A 424 1.91 -3.93 10.18
CA GLY A 424 3.35 -4.09 9.92
C GLY A 424 3.91 -3.17 8.84
N ASP A 425 5.21 -3.27 8.59
CA ASP A 425 6.00 -2.30 7.80
C ASP A 425 5.61 -2.23 6.31
N THR A 426 5.05 -3.31 5.76
CA THR A 426 4.53 -3.37 4.38
C THR A 426 3.36 -2.41 4.15
N ASN A 427 2.73 -1.93 5.22
CA ASN A 427 1.56 -1.04 5.20
C ASN A 427 1.89 0.38 5.69
N SER A 428 3.14 0.84 5.53
CA SER A 428 3.65 2.14 6.02
C SER A 428 2.92 3.38 5.49
N ASN A 429 2.20 3.27 4.37
CA ASN A 429 1.40 4.37 3.82
C ASN A 429 0.07 4.60 4.56
N GLY A 430 -0.30 3.77 5.54
CA GLY A 430 -1.55 3.90 6.28
C GLY A 430 -2.77 3.31 5.55
N PHE A 431 -3.96 3.68 6.01
CA PHE A 431 -5.24 3.13 5.58
C PHE A 431 -6.32 4.22 5.49
N GLU A 432 -7.06 4.30 4.38
CA GLU A 432 -8.27 5.11 4.30
C GLU A 432 -9.47 4.41 4.94
N THR A 433 -9.49 3.08 4.93
CA THR A 433 -10.57 2.27 5.52
C THR A 433 -10.03 1.12 6.36
N LEU A 434 -10.68 0.88 7.50
CA LEU A 434 -10.44 -0.27 8.37
C LEU A 434 -11.76 -0.87 8.82
N ILE A 435 -11.73 -2.13 9.26
CA ILE A 435 -12.86 -2.78 9.92
C ILE A 435 -12.48 -3.11 11.36
N LEU A 436 -13.33 -2.71 12.29
CA LEU A 436 -13.40 -3.18 13.67
C LEU A 436 -14.33 -4.39 13.67
N ARG A 437 -13.79 -5.60 13.52
CA ARG A 437 -14.59 -6.82 13.33
C ARG A 437 -14.82 -7.55 14.67
N ASN A 438 -16.03 -8.04 14.87
CA ASN A 438 -16.43 -8.88 16.03
C ASN A 438 -16.15 -10.39 15.83
N SER A 439 -15.32 -10.77 14.87
CA SER A 439 -15.16 -12.15 14.36
C SER A 439 -16.37 -12.75 13.62
N GLY A 440 -17.40 -11.97 13.31
CA GLY A 440 -18.56 -12.41 12.54
C GLY A 440 -19.29 -13.59 13.17
N ASN A 441 -19.54 -14.68 12.43
CA ASN A 441 -20.23 -15.87 12.95
C ASN A 441 -19.39 -16.67 13.96
N ASP A 442 -18.07 -16.49 13.96
CA ASP A 442 -17.16 -17.09 14.93
C ASP A 442 -17.12 -16.31 16.27
N THR A 443 -17.93 -15.25 16.43
CA THR A 443 -17.96 -14.42 17.64
C THR A 443 -18.31 -15.18 18.93
N GLU A 444 -19.03 -16.29 18.84
CA GLU A 444 -19.42 -17.11 20.00
C GLU A 444 -18.58 -18.40 20.12
N VAL A 445 -17.57 -18.56 19.26
CA VAL A 445 -16.81 -19.80 19.09
C VAL A 445 -15.35 -19.59 19.49
N THR A 446 -14.45 -19.22 18.56
CA THR A 446 -13.02 -19.04 18.85
C THR A 446 -12.61 -17.56 18.91
N TYR A 447 -13.37 -16.69 18.23
CA TYR A 447 -13.10 -15.26 18.06
C TYR A 447 -11.89 -14.91 17.15
N PHE A 448 -11.33 -15.89 16.44
CA PHE A 448 -10.21 -15.70 15.51
C PHE A 448 -10.21 -16.65 14.30
N LEU A 449 -11.22 -17.50 14.09
CA LEU A 449 -11.20 -18.57 13.08
C LEU A 449 -10.88 -18.05 11.67
N ASP A 450 -11.56 -16.98 11.25
CA ASP A 450 -11.34 -16.37 9.95
C ASP A 450 -9.90 -15.85 9.78
N ALA A 451 -9.35 -15.19 10.81
CA ALA A 451 -7.96 -14.72 10.78
C ALA A 451 -6.95 -15.88 10.74
N PHE A 452 -7.24 -16.96 11.46
CA PHE A 452 -6.45 -18.19 11.43
C PHE A 452 -6.45 -18.82 10.03
N ILE A 453 -7.61 -18.90 9.38
CA ILE A 453 -7.72 -19.47 8.03
C ILE A 453 -6.92 -18.63 7.04
N HIS A 454 -7.12 -17.31 7.04
CA HIS A 454 -6.35 -16.37 6.21
C HIS A 454 -4.84 -16.53 6.41
N LYS A 455 -4.37 -16.55 7.65
CA LYS A 455 -2.95 -16.74 7.96
C LYS A 455 -2.40 -18.08 7.50
N SER A 456 -3.22 -19.12 7.53
CA SER A 456 -2.81 -20.47 7.15
C SER A 456 -2.52 -20.59 5.65
N VAL A 457 -3.06 -19.70 4.83
CA VAL A 457 -2.99 -19.74 3.36
C VAL A 457 -2.43 -18.46 2.72
N GLU A 458 -1.91 -17.52 3.51
CA GLU A 458 -1.39 -16.21 3.03
C GLU A 458 -0.27 -16.34 1.97
N HIS A 459 0.40 -17.48 1.90
CA HIS A 459 1.48 -17.76 0.94
C HIS A 459 0.97 -18.32 -0.40
N LEU A 460 -0.34 -18.51 -0.55
CA LEU A 460 -0.97 -19.00 -1.79
C LEU A 460 -1.25 -17.86 -2.79
N ASN A 461 -1.63 -18.21 -4.02
CA ASN A 461 -1.73 -17.26 -5.12
C ASN A 461 -3.01 -16.38 -5.10
N PHE A 462 -3.54 -16.01 -3.94
CA PHE A 462 -4.71 -15.15 -3.80
C PHE A 462 -4.59 -14.21 -2.59
N ASP A 463 -5.34 -13.11 -2.62
CA ASP A 463 -5.30 -12.11 -1.56
C ASP A 463 -5.96 -12.62 -0.27
N THR A 464 -5.34 -12.30 0.86
CA THR A 464 -5.87 -12.50 2.21
C THR A 464 -5.88 -11.18 2.97
N GLN A 465 -6.86 -10.98 3.84
CA GLN A 465 -6.95 -9.80 4.71
C GLN A 465 -6.08 -9.93 5.98
N ASP A 466 -5.31 -8.88 6.29
CA ASP A 466 -4.55 -8.78 7.54
C ASP A 466 -5.45 -8.70 8.79
N TYR A 467 -4.85 -9.02 9.95
CA TYR A 467 -5.51 -9.12 11.24
C TYR A 467 -4.65 -8.59 12.39
N LYS A 468 -5.28 -7.90 13.33
CA LYS A 468 -4.69 -7.55 14.63
C LYS A 468 -5.74 -7.45 15.75
N PRO A 469 -5.60 -8.17 16.86
CA PRO A 469 -6.48 -7.99 18.00
C PRO A 469 -6.14 -6.69 18.74
N VAL A 470 -7.17 -5.98 19.17
CA VAL A 470 -7.06 -4.75 19.98
C VAL A 470 -8.07 -4.77 21.11
N ILE A 471 -7.81 -4.04 22.18
CA ILE A 471 -8.81 -3.78 23.23
C ILE A 471 -9.62 -2.55 22.87
N GLY A 472 -10.93 -2.72 22.71
CA GLY A 472 -11.86 -1.65 22.38
C GLY A 472 -12.37 -0.88 23.60
N PHE A 473 -12.50 0.43 23.46
CA PHE A 473 -13.24 1.32 24.35
C PHE A 473 -14.18 2.20 23.55
N VAL A 474 -15.40 2.40 24.05
CA VAL A 474 -16.36 3.36 23.48
C VAL A 474 -16.71 4.38 24.56
N ASN A 475 -16.49 5.68 24.31
CA ASN A 475 -16.66 6.77 25.28
C ASN A 475 -16.04 6.47 26.65
N GLY A 476 -14.88 5.83 26.63
CA GLY A 476 -14.13 5.41 27.82
C GLY A 476 -14.67 4.19 28.54
N GLU A 477 -15.69 3.48 28.05
CA GLU A 477 -16.14 2.20 28.60
C GLU A 477 -15.57 1.00 27.83
N TYR A 478 -15.05 0.00 28.56
CA TYR A 478 -14.48 -1.23 27.96
C TYR A 478 -15.49 -1.98 27.09
N TRP A 479 -15.07 -2.29 25.87
CA TRP A 479 -15.88 -2.92 24.82
C TRP A 479 -15.42 -4.32 24.42
N GLY A 480 -14.38 -4.86 25.08
CA GLY A 480 -13.83 -6.19 24.78
C GLY A 480 -12.78 -6.18 23.67
N ILE A 481 -12.32 -7.37 23.32
CA ILE A 481 -11.47 -7.60 22.13
C ILE A 481 -12.23 -7.24 20.85
N ILE A 482 -11.56 -6.52 19.95
CA ILE A 482 -12.01 -6.20 18.60
C ILE A 482 -10.91 -6.63 17.62
N ASN A 483 -11.30 -7.24 16.51
CA ASN A 483 -10.38 -7.68 15.47
C ASN A 483 -10.24 -6.56 14.44
N LEU A 484 -9.13 -5.82 14.47
CA LEU A 484 -8.80 -4.86 13.42
C LEU A 484 -8.48 -5.64 12.15
N ARG A 485 -9.15 -5.32 11.03
CA ARG A 485 -8.98 -5.99 9.73
C ARG A 485 -8.83 -4.97 8.61
N GLU A 486 -8.12 -5.39 7.56
CA GLU A 486 -8.22 -4.76 6.25
C GLU A 486 -9.61 -4.94 5.64
N ARG A 487 -9.91 -4.11 4.64
CA ARG A 487 -11.13 -4.21 3.84
C ARG A 487 -10.75 -4.26 2.37
N TYR A 488 -11.33 -5.20 1.62
CA TYR A 488 -11.33 -5.09 0.17
C TYR A 488 -12.28 -3.98 -0.26
N ASP A 489 -11.69 -2.91 -0.76
CA ASP A 489 -12.33 -1.83 -1.48
C ASP A 489 -11.29 -1.19 -2.41
N LYS A 490 -11.68 -0.17 -3.17
CA LYS A 490 -10.79 0.55 -4.08
C LYS A 490 -9.46 1.00 -3.44
N HIS A 491 -9.46 1.33 -2.16
CA HIS A 491 -8.26 1.78 -1.45
C HIS A 491 -7.28 0.62 -1.23
N TYR A 492 -7.78 -0.59 -0.94
CA TYR A 492 -6.95 -1.79 -0.88
C TYR A 492 -6.26 -2.06 -2.22
N PHE A 493 -7.01 -2.12 -3.32
CA PHE A 493 -6.44 -2.44 -4.63
C PHE A 493 -5.52 -1.34 -5.15
N LYS A 494 -5.78 -0.08 -4.78
CA LYS A 494 -4.85 1.03 -5.02
C LYS A 494 -3.56 0.87 -4.24
N ARG A 495 -3.63 0.52 -2.95
CA ARG A 495 -2.44 0.33 -2.10
C ARG A 495 -1.60 -0.86 -2.56
N VAL A 496 -2.22 -2.02 -2.75
CA VAL A 496 -1.52 -3.30 -2.98
C VAL A 496 -1.08 -3.45 -4.43
N TYR A 497 -1.92 -3.05 -5.39
CA TYR A 497 -1.68 -3.29 -6.82
C TYR A 497 -1.45 -2.02 -7.64
N ASN A 498 -1.55 -0.84 -7.04
CA ASN A 498 -1.50 0.45 -7.73
C ASN A 498 -2.54 0.58 -8.85
N ILE A 499 -3.73 0.02 -8.64
CA ILE A 499 -4.88 0.13 -9.55
C ILE A 499 -5.71 1.33 -9.11
N ASN A 500 -5.92 2.32 -10.00
CA ASN A 500 -6.79 3.46 -9.70
C ASN A 500 -8.27 3.06 -9.74
N ASP A 501 -9.11 3.80 -9.02
CA ASP A 501 -10.57 3.59 -8.97
C ASP A 501 -11.19 3.51 -10.39
N ASP A 502 -10.74 4.35 -11.32
CA ASP A 502 -11.22 4.42 -12.70
C ASP A 502 -10.67 3.30 -13.60
N GLU A 503 -9.75 2.47 -13.11
CA GLU A 503 -9.18 1.30 -13.77
C GLU A 503 -9.61 -0.03 -13.11
N LEU A 504 -10.35 0.01 -12.01
CA LEU A 504 -10.74 -1.17 -11.26
C LEU A 504 -12.12 -1.68 -11.71
N ASP A 505 -12.24 -3.00 -11.86
CA ASP A 505 -13.51 -3.72 -11.71
C ASP A 505 -13.39 -4.60 -10.47
N HIS A 506 -14.24 -4.36 -9.46
CA HIS A 506 -14.27 -5.09 -8.18
C HIS A 506 -15.71 -5.55 -7.93
N LEU A 507 -15.89 -6.88 -7.85
CA LEU A 507 -17.18 -7.52 -7.67
C LEU A 507 -17.24 -8.27 -6.34
N GLU A 508 -18.40 -8.21 -5.69
CA GLU A 508 -18.77 -9.05 -4.56
C GLU A 508 -19.89 -10.00 -5.00
N ILE A 509 -19.81 -11.28 -4.61
CA ILE A 509 -20.91 -12.24 -4.77
C ILE A 509 -21.48 -12.53 -3.38
N GLY A 510 -22.70 -12.03 -3.14
CA GLY A 510 -23.40 -12.06 -1.85
C GLY A 510 -24.83 -12.61 -1.94
N GLY A 511 -25.01 -13.74 -2.64
CA GLY A 511 -26.31 -14.24 -3.13
C GLY A 511 -26.67 -13.73 -4.53
N MET A 512 -26.08 -12.60 -4.93
CA MET A 512 -26.07 -12.04 -6.27
C MET A 512 -24.73 -11.39 -6.55
N ILE A 513 -24.40 -11.19 -7.83
CA ILE A 513 -23.17 -10.51 -8.27
C ILE A 513 -23.43 -9.01 -8.25
N GLU A 514 -22.59 -8.26 -7.52
CA GLU A 514 -22.66 -6.81 -7.43
C GLU A 514 -21.30 -6.19 -7.79
N ALA A 515 -21.30 -5.23 -8.71
CA ALA A 515 -20.14 -4.36 -8.89
C ALA A 515 -20.06 -3.37 -7.73
N LYS A 516 -18.99 -3.46 -6.93
CA LYS A 516 -18.64 -2.45 -5.93
C LYS A 516 -17.93 -1.28 -6.57
N GLU A 517 -17.08 -1.57 -7.56
CA GLU A 517 -16.42 -0.60 -8.42
C GLU A 517 -16.45 -1.11 -9.86
N GLY A 518 -16.55 -0.22 -10.84
CA GLY A 518 -16.52 -0.58 -12.26
C GLY A 518 -17.81 -1.27 -12.74
N THR A 519 -17.67 -2.33 -13.55
CA THR A 519 -18.78 -3.02 -14.23
C THR A 519 -18.69 -4.55 -14.18
N THR A 520 -19.80 -5.25 -14.41
CA THR A 520 -19.84 -6.73 -14.51
C THR A 520 -19.57 -7.25 -15.93
N ASP A 521 -19.59 -6.39 -16.96
CA ASP A 521 -19.63 -6.78 -18.38
C ASP A 521 -18.60 -7.85 -18.77
N HIS A 522 -17.34 -7.71 -18.36
CA HIS A 522 -16.30 -8.68 -18.71
C HIS A 522 -16.46 -10.00 -17.95
N TYR A 523 -16.94 -9.97 -16.70
CA TYR A 523 -17.27 -11.19 -15.96
C TYR A 523 -18.44 -11.90 -16.63
N ASP A 524 -19.50 -11.18 -16.97
CA ASP A 524 -20.68 -11.71 -17.65
C ASP A 524 -20.33 -12.31 -19.02
N ASN A 525 -19.41 -11.68 -19.76
CA ASN A 525 -18.88 -12.21 -21.02
C ASN A 525 -18.07 -13.49 -20.82
N MET A 526 -17.24 -13.56 -19.78
CA MET A 526 -16.48 -14.77 -19.44
C MET A 526 -17.43 -15.92 -19.05
N ILE A 527 -18.41 -15.66 -18.18
CA ILE A 527 -19.41 -16.65 -17.78
C ILE A 527 -20.26 -17.10 -18.98
N SER A 528 -20.66 -16.17 -19.85
CA SER A 528 -21.36 -16.48 -21.10
C SER A 528 -20.50 -17.35 -22.02
N PHE A 529 -19.20 -17.11 -22.13
CA PHE A 529 -18.30 -17.92 -22.93
C PHE A 529 -18.23 -19.36 -22.40
N VAL A 530 -17.96 -19.56 -21.10
CA VAL A 530 -17.85 -20.91 -20.53
C VAL A 530 -19.18 -21.67 -20.51
N THR A 531 -20.31 -20.96 -20.50
CA THR A 531 -21.63 -21.56 -20.61
C THR A 531 -21.88 -22.13 -22.01
N ASN A 532 -21.41 -21.43 -23.04
CA ASN A 532 -21.70 -21.75 -24.44
C ASN A 532 -20.60 -22.56 -25.15
N ASN A 533 -19.43 -22.75 -24.53
CA ASN A 533 -18.29 -23.46 -25.10
C ASN A 533 -17.77 -24.52 -24.13
N SER A 534 -17.32 -25.67 -24.64
CA SER A 534 -16.66 -26.68 -23.80
C SER A 534 -15.18 -26.34 -23.63
N LEU A 535 -14.70 -26.44 -22.39
CA LEU A 535 -13.28 -26.21 -22.10
C LEU A 535 -12.43 -27.48 -22.23
N ALA A 536 -13.05 -28.62 -22.56
CA ALA A 536 -12.32 -29.79 -23.04
C ALA A 536 -11.56 -29.50 -24.35
N ASP A 537 -11.99 -28.48 -25.13
CA ASP A 537 -11.23 -27.93 -26.25
C ASP A 537 -10.13 -27.00 -25.73
N GLN A 538 -8.87 -27.32 -26.07
CA GLN A 538 -7.71 -26.57 -25.64
C GLN A 538 -7.75 -25.10 -26.07
N ALA A 539 -8.29 -24.77 -27.25
CA ALA A 539 -8.34 -23.38 -27.71
C ALA A 539 -9.28 -22.53 -26.85
N ASN A 540 -10.39 -23.12 -26.37
CA ASN A 540 -11.33 -22.46 -25.47
C ASN A 540 -10.72 -22.29 -24.07
N TYR A 541 -9.98 -23.30 -23.59
CA TYR A 541 -9.26 -23.21 -22.34
C TYR A 541 -8.14 -22.15 -22.38
N ASP A 542 -7.35 -22.13 -23.46
CA ASP A 542 -6.31 -21.12 -23.68
C ASP A 542 -6.90 -19.70 -23.73
N TYR A 543 -8.09 -19.52 -24.33
CA TYR A 543 -8.83 -18.26 -24.24
C TYR A 543 -9.20 -17.91 -22.79
N ILE A 544 -9.77 -18.85 -22.03
CA ILE A 544 -10.15 -18.59 -20.63
C ILE A 544 -8.96 -18.25 -19.74
N LYS A 545 -7.76 -18.80 -19.98
CA LYS A 545 -6.52 -18.40 -19.30
C LYS A 545 -6.16 -16.92 -19.53
N THR A 546 -6.71 -16.27 -20.55
CA THR A 546 -6.56 -14.81 -20.77
C THR A 546 -7.62 -13.98 -20.03
N GLN A 547 -8.67 -14.62 -19.50
CA GLN A 547 -9.78 -13.95 -18.82
C GLN A 547 -9.66 -14.04 -17.30
N LEU A 548 -9.13 -15.16 -16.78
CA LEU A 548 -8.90 -15.40 -15.36
C LEU A 548 -7.52 -16.02 -15.12
N ASP A 549 -7.03 -15.91 -13.89
CA ASP A 549 -5.77 -16.54 -13.48
C ASP A 549 -6.00 -17.95 -12.91
N PRO A 550 -5.64 -19.04 -13.63
CA PRO A 550 -6.01 -20.40 -13.24
C PRO A 550 -5.34 -20.88 -11.94
N GLU A 551 -4.15 -20.37 -11.62
CA GLU A 551 -3.43 -20.74 -10.40
C GLU A 551 -4.06 -20.10 -9.15
N ASN A 552 -4.36 -18.80 -9.23
CA ASN A 552 -5.15 -18.07 -8.22
C ASN A 552 -6.52 -18.76 -8.00
N PHE A 553 -7.22 -19.06 -9.10
CA PHE A 553 -8.53 -19.70 -9.07
C PHE A 553 -8.48 -21.09 -8.41
N ALA A 554 -7.50 -21.91 -8.77
CA ALA A 554 -7.34 -23.24 -8.17
C ALA A 554 -7.02 -23.16 -6.66
N ASP A 555 -6.06 -22.31 -6.27
CA ASP A 555 -5.69 -22.15 -4.86
C ASP A 555 -6.86 -21.64 -4.00
N TYR A 556 -7.64 -20.69 -4.52
CA TYR A 556 -8.85 -20.18 -3.85
C TYR A 556 -9.88 -21.29 -3.65
N PHE A 557 -10.27 -22.00 -4.72
CA PHE A 557 -11.27 -23.07 -4.63
C PHE A 557 -10.80 -24.24 -3.76
N ILE A 558 -9.53 -24.64 -3.85
CA ILE A 558 -8.96 -25.69 -3.00
C ILE A 558 -9.05 -25.29 -1.53
N THR A 559 -8.76 -24.03 -1.22
CA THR A 559 -8.87 -23.49 0.14
C THR A 559 -10.29 -23.56 0.65
N GLU A 560 -11.27 -22.96 -0.05
CA GLU A 560 -12.70 -22.97 0.35
C GLU A 560 -13.24 -24.39 0.56
N ILE A 561 -12.83 -25.33 -0.30
CA ILE A 561 -13.22 -26.74 -0.21
C ILE A 561 -12.57 -27.41 1.01
N PHE A 562 -11.27 -27.21 1.23
CA PHE A 562 -10.55 -27.82 2.34
C PHE A 562 -11.08 -27.33 3.69
N VAL A 563 -11.21 -26.01 3.84
CA VAL A 563 -11.69 -25.37 5.08
C VAL A 563 -13.18 -25.60 5.30
N ASP A 564 -13.87 -26.25 4.35
CA ASP A 564 -15.30 -26.57 4.45
C ASP A 564 -16.16 -25.33 4.71
N ASN A 565 -15.91 -24.25 3.94
CA ASN A 565 -16.77 -23.07 3.99
C ASN A 565 -18.13 -23.42 3.38
N THR A 566 -19.15 -23.44 4.24
CA THR A 566 -20.50 -23.87 3.87
C THR A 566 -21.39 -22.73 3.38
N ASP A 567 -20.95 -21.48 3.52
CA ASP A 567 -21.67 -20.28 3.11
C ASP A 567 -21.17 -19.76 1.74
N TRP A 568 -20.70 -20.68 0.91
CA TRP A 568 -20.05 -20.50 -0.39
C TRP A 568 -20.55 -21.64 -1.32
N PRO A 569 -20.57 -21.56 -2.68
CA PRO A 569 -19.95 -20.56 -3.57
C PRO A 569 -20.80 -19.39 -4.08
N SER A 570 -22.09 -19.30 -3.76
CA SER A 570 -22.89 -18.12 -4.17
C SER A 570 -22.85 -16.96 -3.19
N ASN A 571 -22.07 -17.06 -2.12
CA ASN A 571 -21.91 -16.02 -1.11
C ASN A 571 -20.44 -15.98 -0.66
N ASN A 572 -20.04 -14.88 -0.02
CA ASN A 572 -18.69 -14.64 0.50
C ASN A 572 -17.56 -14.69 -0.55
N VAL A 573 -17.83 -14.28 -1.79
CA VAL A 573 -16.80 -14.22 -2.84
C VAL A 573 -16.42 -12.78 -3.15
N GLU A 574 -15.12 -12.50 -3.23
CA GLU A 574 -14.57 -11.24 -3.74
C GLU A 574 -13.70 -11.54 -4.95
N LEU A 575 -13.85 -10.74 -5.99
CA LEU A 575 -13.00 -10.83 -7.17
C LEU A 575 -12.73 -9.46 -7.79
N TYR A 576 -11.54 -9.29 -8.34
CA TYR A 576 -11.10 -8.05 -8.94
C TYR A 576 -10.33 -8.28 -10.22
N ARG A 577 -10.28 -7.24 -11.05
CA ARG A 577 -9.28 -7.09 -12.10
C ARG A 577 -8.99 -5.64 -12.41
N LYS A 578 -7.79 -5.39 -12.94
CA LYS A 578 -7.50 -4.14 -13.65
C LYS A 578 -8.17 -4.16 -15.04
N ARG A 579 -8.89 -3.09 -15.41
CA ARG A 579 -9.40 -2.89 -16.76
C ARG A 579 -8.24 -2.66 -17.72
N THR A 580 -8.09 -3.56 -18.68
CA THR A 580 -7.16 -3.47 -19.80
C THR A 580 -7.91 -3.73 -21.10
N ALA A 581 -7.34 -3.30 -22.24
CA ALA A 581 -7.94 -3.57 -23.55
C ALA A 581 -7.89 -5.07 -23.94
N ALA A 582 -6.88 -5.79 -23.42
CA ALA A 582 -6.68 -7.22 -23.59
C ALA A 582 -5.76 -7.74 -22.46
N TYR A 583 -5.64 -9.05 -22.33
CA TYR A 583 -4.63 -9.68 -21.47
C TYR A 583 -3.22 -9.16 -21.80
N VAL A 584 -2.47 -8.79 -20.76
CA VAL A 584 -1.10 -8.27 -20.87
C VAL A 584 -0.12 -9.27 -20.26
N PRO A 585 0.50 -10.15 -21.07
CA PRO A 585 1.48 -11.10 -20.58
C PRO A 585 2.66 -10.39 -19.89
N ASN A 586 3.17 -10.97 -18.80
CA ASN A 586 4.30 -10.47 -18.01
C ASN A 586 4.08 -9.12 -17.31
N ALA A 587 2.85 -8.58 -17.27
CA ALA A 587 2.55 -7.50 -16.35
C ALA A 587 2.70 -7.98 -14.89
N ALA A 588 2.92 -7.05 -13.97
CA ALA A 588 2.93 -7.37 -12.55
C ALA A 588 1.60 -8.03 -12.14
N THR A 589 1.64 -8.91 -11.14
CA THR A 589 0.43 -9.56 -10.60
C THR A 589 -0.67 -8.53 -10.31
N GLY A 590 -1.91 -8.87 -10.64
CA GLY A 590 -3.07 -7.98 -10.53
C GLY A 590 -3.22 -6.96 -11.68
N ASN A 591 -2.18 -6.69 -12.49
CA ASN A 591 -2.18 -5.66 -13.52
C ASN A 591 -2.29 -6.19 -14.96
N ASP A 592 -2.47 -7.49 -15.15
CA ASP A 592 -2.49 -8.16 -16.46
C ASP A 592 -3.86 -8.24 -17.13
N GLY A 593 -4.92 -7.74 -16.48
CA GLY A 593 -6.28 -7.75 -17.01
C GLY A 593 -7.12 -8.97 -16.67
N ARG A 594 -6.57 -9.97 -15.96
CA ARG A 594 -7.28 -11.22 -15.60
C ARG A 594 -8.04 -11.08 -14.27
N TRP A 595 -9.19 -11.75 -14.17
CA TRP A 595 -9.92 -11.93 -12.91
C TRP A 595 -9.12 -12.74 -11.90
N ARG A 596 -9.12 -12.29 -10.65
CA ARG A 596 -8.55 -12.96 -9.47
C ARG A 596 -9.55 -12.94 -8.33
N TRP A 597 -9.54 -14.01 -7.55
CA TRP A 597 -10.32 -14.17 -6.33
C TRP A 597 -9.49 -13.75 -5.12
N ALA A 598 -10.17 -13.20 -4.13
CA ALA A 598 -9.63 -12.84 -2.83
C ALA A 598 -10.44 -13.55 -1.74
N LEU A 599 -9.76 -14.13 -0.76
CA LEU A 599 -10.40 -14.88 0.32
C LEU A 599 -11.12 -13.92 1.27
N LYS A 600 -12.38 -14.19 1.56
CA LYS A 600 -13.24 -13.38 2.43
C LYS A 600 -14.17 -14.28 3.24
N ASP A 601 -14.36 -13.91 4.50
CA ASP A 601 -15.47 -14.37 5.34
C ASP A 601 -15.59 -15.90 5.45
N THR A 602 -14.55 -16.48 6.06
CA THR A 602 -14.37 -17.91 6.28
C THR A 602 -14.76 -18.35 7.70
N ASP A 603 -15.49 -17.49 8.42
CA ASP A 603 -15.85 -17.68 9.83
C ASP A 603 -16.91 -18.77 10.06
N VAL A 604 -17.46 -19.38 9.01
CA VAL A 604 -18.29 -20.60 9.04
C VAL A 604 -17.58 -21.80 8.38
N GLY A 605 -16.24 -21.82 8.47
CA GLY A 605 -15.41 -22.96 8.09
C GLY A 605 -15.16 -23.95 9.23
N PHE A 606 -14.25 -24.90 8.98
CA PHE A 606 -13.73 -25.89 9.94
C PHE A 606 -14.81 -26.70 10.66
N GLY A 607 -15.92 -26.97 9.97
CA GLY A 607 -17.00 -27.81 10.48
C GLY A 607 -17.91 -27.13 11.49
N LEU A 608 -17.96 -25.80 11.54
CA LEU A 608 -18.88 -25.08 12.43
C LEU A 608 -20.35 -25.34 12.14
N ALA A 609 -20.74 -25.37 10.86
CA ALA A 609 -22.10 -25.73 10.44
C ALA A 609 -22.26 -27.24 10.16
N THR A 610 -21.15 -27.98 10.06
CA THR A 610 -21.08 -29.34 9.52
C THR A 610 -20.07 -30.20 10.31
N SER A 611 -19.09 -30.81 9.65
CA SER A 611 -18.08 -31.69 10.23
C SER A 611 -16.94 -31.86 9.24
N TYR A 612 -15.78 -32.33 9.71
CA TYR A 612 -14.62 -32.64 8.85
C TYR A 612 -14.90 -33.69 7.76
N THR A 613 -16.04 -34.39 7.83
CA THR A 613 -16.48 -35.37 6.82
C THR A 613 -17.35 -34.79 5.71
N HIS A 614 -17.77 -33.53 5.76
CA HIS A 614 -18.64 -32.96 4.73
C HIS A 614 -17.92 -32.82 3.39
N ASN A 615 -18.52 -33.29 2.30
CA ASN A 615 -17.89 -33.28 0.98
C ASN A 615 -18.12 -31.95 0.25
N ASN A 616 -17.37 -30.92 0.66
CA ASN A 616 -17.45 -29.60 0.03
C ASN A 616 -16.97 -29.59 -1.43
N LEU A 617 -16.19 -30.59 -1.88
CA LEU A 617 -15.79 -30.73 -3.28
C LEU A 617 -16.99 -31.14 -4.15
N ALA A 618 -17.81 -32.07 -3.66
CA ALA A 618 -19.07 -32.43 -4.30
C ALA A 618 -20.03 -31.24 -4.34
N HIS A 619 -20.11 -30.48 -3.23
CA HIS A 619 -20.87 -29.23 -3.17
C HIS A 619 -20.38 -28.22 -4.22
N ALA A 620 -19.09 -27.88 -4.24
CA ALA A 620 -18.45 -26.95 -5.18
C ALA A 620 -18.62 -27.30 -6.67
N THR A 621 -19.01 -28.55 -6.96
CA THR A 621 -19.12 -29.08 -8.31
C THR A 621 -20.50 -29.67 -8.62
N ALA A 622 -21.50 -29.37 -7.78
CA ALA A 622 -22.88 -29.78 -7.97
C ALA A 622 -23.48 -29.13 -9.23
N VAL A 623 -24.29 -29.89 -9.97
CA VAL A 623 -24.98 -29.40 -11.18
C VAL A 623 -26.37 -28.85 -10.86
N ASP A 624 -26.92 -29.21 -9.71
CA ASP A 624 -28.30 -28.98 -9.27
C ASP A 624 -28.36 -28.69 -7.76
N GLY A 625 -27.42 -27.88 -7.26
CA GLY A 625 -27.37 -27.49 -5.86
C GLY A 625 -28.54 -26.60 -5.41
N PRO A 626 -28.71 -26.39 -4.10
CA PRO A 626 -29.80 -25.59 -3.53
C PRO A 626 -29.70 -24.11 -3.93
N ALA A 627 -30.83 -23.39 -3.94
CA ALA A 627 -30.87 -21.97 -4.31
C ALA A 627 -29.91 -21.08 -3.49
N TYR A 628 -29.61 -21.47 -2.25
CA TYR A 628 -28.59 -20.88 -1.39
C TYR A 628 -27.90 -22.00 -0.60
N PRO A 629 -26.57 -21.95 -0.38
CA PRO A 629 -25.58 -21.04 -0.96
C PRO A 629 -24.93 -21.61 -2.23
N ASN A 630 -25.61 -22.52 -2.95
CA ASN A 630 -25.01 -23.27 -4.05
C ASN A 630 -25.93 -23.48 -5.28
N PRO A 631 -26.51 -22.43 -5.85
CA PRO A 631 -27.28 -22.49 -7.09
C PRO A 631 -26.40 -22.88 -8.29
N GLU A 632 -27.00 -23.42 -9.35
CA GLU A 632 -26.27 -23.92 -10.54
C GLU A 632 -25.23 -22.94 -11.11
N TRP A 633 -25.54 -21.64 -11.11
CA TRP A 633 -24.69 -20.61 -11.69
C TRP A 633 -23.39 -20.37 -10.91
N SER A 634 -23.33 -20.67 -9.62
CA SER A 634 -22.14 -20.39 -8.80
C SER A 634 -21.04 -21.44 -8.95
N THR A 635 -21.37 -22.66 -9.37
CA THR A 635 -20.39 -23.74 -9.59
C THR A 635 -19.93 -23.88 -11.03
N ILE A 636 -20.61 -23.20 -11.97
CA ILE A 636 -20.43 -23.44 -13.41
C ILE A 636 -18.97 -23.25 -13.84
N LEU A 637 -18.28 -22.24 -13.30
CA LEU A 637 -16.92 -21.93 -13.68
C LEU A 637 -15.96 -23.06 -13.28
N LEU A 638 -16.02 -23.56 -12.04
CA LEU A 638 -15.18 -24.69 -11.62
C LEU A 638 -15.52 -25.95 -12.41
N ARG A 639 -16.81 -26.28 -12.58
CA ARG A 639 -17.25 -27.44 -13.36
C ARG A 639 -16.70 -27.39 -14.78
N LYS A 640 -16.76 -26.23 -15.43
CA LYS A 640 -16.25 -26.01 -16.79
C LYS A 640 -14.74 -26.11 -16.85
N MET A 641 -14.01 -25.50 -15.92
CA MET A 641 -12.54 -25.59 -15.87
C MET A 641 -12.07 -27.05 -15.72
N LEU A 642 -12.77 -27.86 -14.92
CA LEU A 642 -12.48 -29.28 -14.73
C LEU A 642 -12.80 -30.17 -15.95
N GLU A 643 -13.46 -29.66 -17.00
CA GLU A 643 -13.60 -30.38 -18.28
C GLU A 643 -12.24 -30.52 -19.01
N ASN A 644 -11.30 -29.60 -18.75
CA ASN A 644 -9.99 -29.61 -19.38
C ASN A 644 -9.01 -30.54 -18.62
N GLU A 645 -8.34 -31.46 -19.31
CA GLU A 645 -7.42 -32.42 -18.68
C GLU A 645 -6.17 -31.76 -18.07
N GLU A 646 -5.65 -30.67 -18.65
CA GLU A 646 -4.52 -29.91 -18.10
C GLU A 646 -4.88 -29.32 -16.74
N PHE A 647 -6.00 -28.58 -16.70
CA PHE A 647 -6.47 -27.97 -15.45
C PHE A 647 -6.90 -29.01 -14.41
N LYS A 648 -7.60 -30.07 -14.82
CA LYS A 648 -8.05 -31.13 -13.91
C LYS A 648 -6.86 -31.81 -13.23
N ASN A 649 -5.83 -32.20 -13.99
CA ASN A 649 -4.62 -32.79 -13.42
C ASN A 649 -3.87 -31.80 -12.52
N TYR A 650 -3.77 -30.53 -12.94
CA TYR A 650 -3.20 -29.47 -12.11
C TYR A 650 -3.97 -29.31 -10.79
N PHE A 651 -5.30 -29.24 -10.82
CA PHE A 651 -6.15 -29.07 -9.65
C PHE A 651 -5.99 -30.25 -8.67
N ILE A 652 -6.01 -31.49 -9.16
CA ILE A 652 -5.82 -32.69 -8.33
C ILE A 652 -4.43 -32.68 -7.68
N ASN A 653 -3.38 -32.43 -8.47
CA ASN A 653 -2.01 -32.40 -7.97
C ASN A 653 -1.77 -31.24 -7.01
N ARG A 654 -2.29 -30.05 -7.31
CA ARG A 654 -2.18 -28.89 -6.42
C ARG A 654 -2.88 -29.15 -5.10
N PHE A 655 -4.05 -29.80 -5.11
CA PHE A 655 -4.73 -30.20 -3.88
C PHE A 655 -3.88 -31.22 -3.09
N ALA A 656 -3.32 -32.23 -3.75
CA ALA A 656 -2.40 -33.18 -3.11
C ALA A 656 -1.16 -32.49 -2.53
N ASP A 657 -0.53 -31.58 -3.28
CA ASP A 657 0.63 -30.79 -2.85
C ASP A 657 0.31 -30.02 -1.56
N LEU A 658 -0.80 -29.29 -1.53
CA LEU A 658 -1.23 -28.51 -0.37
C LEU A 658 -1.58 -29.40 0.83
N LEU A 659 -2.15 -30.58 0.60
CA LEU A 659 -2.41 -31.59 1.64
C LEU A 659 -1.15 -32.28 2.19
N ASN A 660 -0.01 -32.16 1.50
CA ASN A 660 1.30 -32.61 1.96
C ASN A 660 2.16 -31.47 2.53
N THR A 661 1.66 -30.22 2.53
CA THR A 661 2.41 -29.02 2.93
C THR A 661 1.55 -28.07 3.77
N THR A 662 0.81 -27.18 3.11
CA THR A 662 -0.01 -26.11 3.70
C THR A 662 -1.00 -26.63 4.74
N PHE A 663 -1.71 -27.70 4.42
CA PHE A 663 -2.77 -28.29 5.24
C PHE A 663 -2.30 -29.48 6.08
N LEU A 664 -0.99 -29.61 6.31
CA LEU A 664 -0.48 -30.61 7.26
C LEU A 664 -1.05 -30.34 8.66
N PRO A 665 -1.55 -31.37 9.37
CA PRO A 665 -2.11 -31.22 10.71
C PRO A 665 -1.17 -30.49 11.67
N SER A 666 0.13 -30.85 11.68
CA SER A 666 1.13 -30.22 12.55
C SER A 666 1.27 -28.72 12.32
N ARG A 667 1.28 -28.29 11.05
CA ARG A 667 1.36 -26.87 10.68
C ARG A 667 0.09 -26.12 11.09
N MET A 668 -1.08 -26.65 10.73
CA MET A 668 -2.36 -26.03 11.05
C MET A 668 -2.55 -25.87 12.57
N GLN A 669 -2.18 -26.89 13.35
CA GLN A 669 -2.20 -26.82 14.81
C GLN A 669 -1.25 -25.76 15.35
N ALA A 670 -0.01 -25.69 14.84
CA ALA A 670 0.97 -24.71 15.32
C ALA A 670 0.48 -23.26 15.11
N ILE A 671 -0.14 -22.97 13.95
CA ILE A 671 -0.73 -21.66 13.68
C ILE A 671 -1.93 -21.41 14.61
N PHE A 672 -2.85 -22.38 14.70
CA PHE A 672 -4.04 -22.28 15.56
C PHE A 672 -3.68 -22.02 17.03
N ASP A 673 -2.77 -22.81 17.58
CA ASP A 673 -2.31 -22.68 18.97
C ASP A 673 -1.63 -21.33 19.19
N GLY A 674 -0.93 -20.79 18.19
CA GLY A 674 -0.38 -19.43 18.22
C GLY A 674 -1.45 -18.36 18.43
N TYR A 675 -2.55 -18.41 17.66
CA TYR A 675 -3.69 -17.50 17.82
C TYR A 675 -4.38 -17.67 19.17
N LYS A 676 -4.69 -18.92 19.54
CA LYS A 676 -5.35 -19.23 20.81
C LYS A 676 -4.55 -18.70 22.00
N ASN A 677 -3.25 -19.00 22.04
CA ASN A 677 -2.37 -18.57 23.13
C ASN A 677 -2.22 -17.05 23.17
N ASN A 678 -2.24 -16.38 22.02
CA ASN A 678 -2.19 -14.92 21.93
C ASN A 678 -3.45 -14.27 22.54
N LEU A 679 -4.66 -14.78 22.24
CA LEU A 679 -5.91 -14.21 22.79
C LEU A 679 -6.19 -14.59 24.24
N ALA A 680 -5.70 -15.75 24.71
CA ALA A 680 -6.03 -16.31 26.01
C ALA A 680 -5.97 -15.33 27.21
N PRO A 681 -4.99 -14.40 27.32
CA PRO A 681 -4.93 -13.47 28.45
C PRO A 681 -6.13 -12.50 28.54
N GLU A 682 -6.72 -12.13 27.41
CA GLU A 682 -7.79 -11.12 27.32
C GLU A 682 -9.20 -11.73 27.23
N MET A 683 -9.30 -13.03 26.90
CA MET A 683 -10.57 -13.73 26.74
C MET A 683 -11.48 -13.70 27.98
N PRO A 684 -10.99 -13.82 29.24
CA PRO A 684 -11.87 -13.75 30.41
C PRO A 684 -12.69 -12.46 30.47
N ALA A 685 -12.04 -11.31 30.28
CA ALA A 685 -12.71 -10.01 30.31
C ALA A 685 -13.66 -9.80 29.11
N HIS A 686 -13.29 -10.31 27.93
CA HIS A 686 -14.17 -10.29 26.76
C HIS A 686 -15.43 -11.14 26.97
N ILE A 687 -15.27 -12.36 27.49
CA ILE A 687 -16.38 -13.28 27.79
C ILE A 687 -17.28 -12.68 28.87
N ASP A 688 -16.73 -12.09 29.93
CA ASP A 688 -17.54 -11.47 30.98
C ASP A 688 -18.34 -10.26 30.45
N ARG A 689 -17.76 -9.49 29.53
CA ARG A 689 -18.39 -8.31 28.92
C ARG A 689 -19.54 -8.66 28.00
N TRP A 690 -19.39 -9.70 27.17
CA TRP A 690 -20.35 -10.02 26.11
C TRP A 690 -21.20 -11.24 26.39
N ARG A 691 -20.72 -12.18 27.21
CA ARG A 691 -21.39 -13.42 27.63
C ARG A 691 -21.88 -14.33 26.50
N ALA A 692 -21.63 -13.97 25.25
CA ALA A 692 -22.09 -14.66 24.04
C ALA A 692 -21.49 -16.07 23.97
N MET A 693 -20.19 -16.19 24.21
CA MET A 693 -19.47 -17.47 24.28
C MET A 693 -19.70 -18.26 25.57
N GLY A 694 -20.34 -17.65 26.58
CA GLY A 694 -20.70 -18.28 27.85
C GLY A 694 -19.55 -18.42 28.88
N SER A 695 -18.45 -19.12 28.56
CA SER A 695 -17.34 -19.35 29.52
C SER A 695 -16.02 -19.73 28.87
N MET A 696 -14.91 -19.61 29.61
CA MET A 696 -13.58 -20.09 29.17
C MET A 696 -13.59 -21.60 28.83
N GLN A 697 -14.34 -22.42 29.57
CA GLN A 697 -14.46 -23.85 29.27
C GLN A 697 -15.16 -24.08 27.92
N THR A 698 -16.16 -23.26 27.58
CA THR A 698 -16.86 -23.34 26.30
C THR A 698 -15.93 -22.95 25.15
N TRP A 699 -15.15 -21.87 25.33
CA TRP A 699 -14.10 -21.46 24.40
C TRP A 699 -13.07 -22.57 24.16
N ASP A 700 -12.60 -23.22 25.23
CA ASP A 700 -11.66 -24.34 25.13
C ASP A 700 -12.24 -25.54 24.39
N ASN A 701 -13.51 -25.87 24.63
CA ASN A 701 -14.20 -26.97 23.96
C ASN A 701 -14.34 -26.72 22.45
N TYR A 702 -14.80 -25.53 22.05
CA TYR A 702 -14.90 -25.16 20.65
C TYR A 702 -13.53 -25.11 19.98
N SER A 703 -12.53 -24.54 20.65
CA SER A 703 -11.15 -24.54 20.17
C SER A 703 -10.63 -25.97 19.94
N GLY A 704 -10.96 -26.91 20.82
CA GLY A 704 -10.63 -28.32 20.67
C GLY A 704 -11.32 -28.97 19.47
N ALA A 705 -12.58 -28.60 19.17
CA ALA A 705 -13.32 -29.10 18.01
C ALA A 705 -12.71 -28.60 16.68
N ILE A 706 -12.39 -27.31 16.58
CA ILE A 706 -11.73 -26.73 15.40
C ILE A 706 -10.34 -27.34 15.19
N ARG A 707 -9.57 -27.50 16.27
CA ARG A 707 -8.28 -28.22 16.22
C ARG A 707 -8.45 -29.66 15.74
N GLY A 708 -9.49 -30.35 16.22
CA GLY A 708 -9.83 -31.70 15.77
C GLY A 708 -10.23 -31.80 14.30
N PHE A 709 -10.85 -30.77 13.73
CA PHE A 709 -11.13 -30.73 12.28
C PHE A 709 -9.84 -30.80 11.47
N ALA A 710 -8.82 -29.99 11.83
CA ALA A 710 -7.54 -29.95 11.13
C ALA A 710 -6.84 -31.32 11.09
N ASP A 711 -6.98 -32.12 12.15
CA ASP A 711 -6.39 -33.45 12.24
C ASP A 711 -7.05 -34.48 11.33
N ASN A 712 -8.37 -34.41 11.23
CA ASN A 712 -9.17 -35.45 10.59
C ASN A 712 -9.53 -35.12 9.13
N ARG A 713 -9.47 -33.85 8.73
CA ARG A 713 -9.85 -33.40 7.38
C ARG A 713 -8.94 -33.94 6.27
N PRO A 714 -7.60 -33.95 6.36
CA PRO A 714 -6.73 -34.33 5.25
C PRO A 714 -6.96 -35.73 4.66
N PRO A 715 -7.11 -36.83 5.44
CA PRO A 715 -7.42 -38.14 4.86
C PRO A 715 -8.81 -38.17 4.21
N VAL A 716 -9.81 -37.54 4.83
CA VAL A 716 -11.18 -37.48 4.27
C VAL A 716 -11.22 -36.68 2.98
N GLN A 717 -10.48 -35.57 2.90
CA GLN A 717 -10.38 -34.79 1.67
C GLN A 717 -9.76 -35.59 0.52
N ARG A 718 -8.80 -36.49 0.79
CA ARG A 718 -8.25 -37.39 -0.24
C ARG A 718 -9.32 -38.37 -0.72
N ASP A 719 -10.15 -38.88 0.17
CA ASP A 719 -11.27 -39.75 -0.22
C ASP A 719 -12.28 -39.02 -1.10
N HIS A 720 -12.62 -37.77 -0.77
CA HIS A 720 -13.50 -36.94 -1.60
C HIS A 720 -12.91 -36.65 -3.00
N ILE A 721 -11.60 -36.40 -3.09
CA ILE A 721 -10.93 -36.22 -4.39
C ILE A 721 -11.01 -37.51 -5.19
N ARG A 722 -10.74 -38.68 -4.56
CA ARG A 722 -10.82 -39.96 -5.25
C ARG A 722 -12.22 -40.27 -5.77
N GLU A 723 -13.24 -40.05 -4.94
CA GLU A 723 -14.64 -40.22 -5.32
C GLU A 723 -15.01 -39.30 -6.49
N LYS A 724 -14.63 -38.01 -6.43
CA LYS A 724 -15.00 -37.03 -7.45
C LYS A 724 -14.39 -37.33 -8.83
N PHE A 725 -13.17 -37.84 -8.86
CA PHE A 725 -12.39 -38.01 -10.09
C PHE A 725 -12.20 -39.49 -10.50
N ASP A 726 -12.92 -40.41 -9.86
CA ASP A 726 -12.85 -41.87 -10.11
C ASP A 726 -11.43 -42.45 -10.01
N ILE A 727 -10.70 -42.03 -8.96
CA ILE A 727 -9.31 -42.45 -8.72
C ILE A 727 -9.32 -43.67 -7.81
N GLN A 728 -8.67 -44.76 -8.24
CA GLN A 728 -8.70 -46.04 -7.55
C GLN A 728 -8.08 -46.00 -6.15
N GLN A 729 -6.89 -45.43 -6.00
CA GLN A 729 -6.17 -45.45 -4.73
C GLN A 729 -5.23 -44.25 -4.55
N ASN A 730 -4.91 -43.99 -3.28
CA ASN A 730 -3.78 -43.15 -2.92
C ASN A 730 -2.47 -43.90 -3.21
N ILE A 731 -1.41 -43.15 -3.48
CA ILE A 731 -0.05 -43.67 -3.67
C ILE A 731 0.92 -42.87 -2.81
N ASN A 732 1.95 -43.53 -2.29
CA ASN A 732 3.03 -42.87 -1.59
C ASN A 732 4.16 -42.52 -2.58
N ALA A 733 4.54 -41.25 -2.59
CA ALA A 733 5.77 -40.77 -3.21
C ALA A 733 6.86 -40.77 -2.14
N SER A 734 7.94 -41.51 -2.37
CA SER A 734 9.18 -41.44 -1.58
C SER A 734 10.24 -40.77 -2.43
N LEU A 735 10.67 -39.57 -2.04
CA LEU A 735 11.67 -38.79 -2.75
C LEU A 735 12.93 -38.71 -1.92
N ASN A 736 14.09 -38.92 -2.54
CA ASN A 736 15.37 -38.90 -1.82
C ASN A 736 16.44 -38.12 -2.59
N ILE A 737 17.41 -37.61 -1.85
CA ILE A 737 18.67 -37.05 -2.35
C ILE A 737 19.79 -37.60 -1.47
N GLU A 738 20.97 -37.84 -2.03
CA GLU A 738 22.10 -38.36 -1.25
C GLU A 738 22.57 -37.37 -0.17
N ASP A 739 22.51 -36.08 -0.49
CA ASP A 739 22.93 -34.95 0.33
C ASP A 739 22.13 -33.70 -0.08
N ASP A 740 21.31 -33.20 0.83
CA ASP A 740 20.39 -32.09 0.60
C ASP A 740 21.09 -30.73 0.48
N SER A 741 22.38 -30.65 0.79
CA SER A 741 23.21 -29.48 0.48
C SER A 741 23.50 -29.33 -1.02
N GLN A 742 23.28 -30.39 -1.82
CA GLN A 742 23.61 -30.45 -3.24
C GLN A 742 22.45 -30.03 -4.16
N GLY A 743 21.21 -30.06 -3.65
CA GLY A 743 20.02 -29.84 -4.45
C GLY A 743 18.74 -30.13 -3.68
N TYR A 744 17.61 -29.90 -4.35
CA TYR A 744 16.30 -30.33 -3.91
C TYR A 744 15.46 -30.82 -5.10
N ILE A 745 14.41 -31.59 -4.83
CA ILE A 745 13.40 -32.03 -5.78
C ILE A 745 12.20 -31.10 -5.66
N SER A 746 11.70 -30.61 -6.79
CA SER A 746 10.36 -30.06 -6.91
C SER A 746 9.43 -31.15 -7.43
N ILE A 747 8.26 -31.29 -6.80
CA ILE A 747 7.17 -32.14 -7.26
C ILE A 747 5.96 -31.26 -7.53
N ASN A 748 5.47 -31.30 -8.76
CA ASN A 748 4.37 -30.49 -9.27
C ASN A 748 4.59 -28.99 -9.00
N THR A 749 3.92 -28.43 -7.97
CA THR A 749 3.93 -27.01 -7.65
C THR A 749 4.70 -26.68 -6.36
N ILE A 750 5.26 -27.68 -5.67
CA ILE A 750 5.99 -27.49 -4.42
C ILE A 750 7.47 -27.83 -4.55
N ASN A 751 8.29 -27.10 -3.79
CA ASN A 751 9.72 -27.39 -3.64
C ASN A 751 9.92 -28.16 -2.34
N ILE A 752 10.55 -29.33 -2.38
CA ILE A 752 10.80 -30.12 -1.19
C ILE A 752 12.08 -29.62 -0.50
N ASN A 753 11.96 -28.51 0.21
CA ASN A 753 12.99 -27.86 1.02
C ASN A 753 12.36 -27.01 2.13
N GLY A 754 13.17 -26.54 3.09
CA GLY A 754 12.71 -25.77 4.25
C GLY A 754 12.07 -24.41 3.97
N ASN A 755 12.04 -23.94 2.72
CA ASN A 755 11.35 -22.68 2.37
C ASN A 755 9.87 -22.90 2.05
N THR A 756 9.44 -24.14 1.81
CA THR A 756 8.03 -24.46 1.56
C THR A 756 7.30 -24.65 2.89
N PRO A 757 6.18 -23.94 3.14
CA PRO A 757 5.45 -24.09 4.39
C PRO A 757 5.02 -25.53 4.66
N GLY A 758 5.39 -26.06 5.84
CA GLY A 758 5.09 -27.44 6.23
C GLY A 758 6.14 -28.48 5.79
N VAL A 759 7.23 -28.06 5.15
CA VAL A 759 8.36 -28.94 4.81
C VAL A 759 9.53 -28.65 5.74
N ASP A 760 10.13 -29.71 6.30
CA ASP A 760 11.28 -29.60 7.21
C ASP A 760 12.52 -29.06 6.48
N ALA A 761 13.45 -28.46 7.24
CA ALA A 761 14.70 -27.92 6.70
C ALA A 761 15.57 -28.97 6.00
N HIS A 762 15.52 -30.22 6.49
CA HIS A 762 16.22 -31.39 5.96
C HIS A 762 15.19 -32.48 5.63
N PRO A 763 14.44 -32.35 4.52
CA PRO A 763 13.23 -33.12 4.32
C PRO A 763 13.47 -34.53 3.78
N TYR A 764 14.70 -34.89 3.39
CA TYR A 764 15.00 -36.16 2.73
C TYR A 764 15.42 -37.27 3.71
N PRO A 765 14.94 -38.51 3.53
CA PRO A 765 13.94 -38.93 2.55
C PRO A 765 12.56 -38.33 2.85
N TRP A 766 11.96 -37.70 1.84
CA TRP A 766 10.66 -37.05 1.95
C TRP A 766 9.56 -38.02 1.51
N THR A 767 8.41 -37.98 2.19
CA THR A 767 7.24 -38.77 1.79
C THR A 767 6.02 -37.88 1.64
N GLY A 768 5.22 -38.16 0.61
CA GLY A 768 3.96 -37.49 0.34
C GLY A 768 2.92 -38.43 -0.24
N ILE A 769 1.64 -38.12 -0.04
CA ILE A 769 0.53 -38.93 -0.56
C ILE A 769 -0.06 -38.26 -1.80
N TYR A 770 -0.07 -38.99 -2.91
CA TYR A 770 -0.61 -38.61 -4.21
C TYR A 770 -1.67 -39.62 -4.69
N PHE A 771 -2.05 -39.55 -5.96
CA PHE A 771 -3.14 -40.33 -6.53
C PHE A 771 -2.68 -41.21 -7.70
N SER A 772 -3.14 -42.45 -7.75
CA SER A 772 -2.81 -43.39 -8.84
C SER A 772 -3.29 -42.88 -10.20
N ASN A 773 -2.47 -43.06 -11.24
CA ASN A 773 -2.73 -42.69 -12.63
C ASN A 773 -2.93 -41.19 -12.90
N ILE A 774 -2.57 -40.33 -11.94
CA ILE A 774 -2.48 -38.89 -12.15
C ILE A 774 -1.01 -38.54 -12.44
N PRO A 775 -0.69 -37.89 -13.57
CA PRO A 775 0.69 -37.56 -13.91
C PRO A 775 1.26 -36.54 -12.92
N VAL A 776 2.40 -36.85 -12.31
CA VAL A 776 3.18 -35.92 -11.49
C VAL A 776 4.41 -35.45 -12.27
N THR A 777 4.81 -34.20 -12.05
CA THR A 777 6.04 -33.65 -12.64
C THR A 777 7.10 -33.53 -11.56
N LEU A 778 8.27 -34.11 -11.78
CA LEU A 778 9.43 -34.01 -10.89
C LEU A 778 10.51 -33.18 -11.58
N LYS A 779 11.12 -32.26 -10.85
CA LYS A 779 12.26 -31.46 -11.33
C LYS A 779 13.37 -31.45 -10.28
N ALA A 780 14.58 -31.79 -10.69
CA ALA A 780 15.75 -31.68 -9.84
C ALA A 780 16.31 -30.26 -9.94
N VAL A 781 16.47 -29.58 -8.80
CA VAL A 781 17.01 -28.24 -8.72
C VAL A 781 18.32 -28.29 -7.95
N ALA A 782 19.44 -28.11 -8.65
CA ALA A 782 20.76 -28.16 -8.03
C ALA A 782 21.02 -26.91 -7.18
N GLN A 783 21.63 -27.11 -6.01
CA GLN A 783 22.23 -26.03 -5.26
C GLN A 783 23.52 -25.58 -5.94
N PRO A 784 23.99 -24.36 -5.68
CA PRO A 784 25.20 -23.87 -6.32
C PRO A 784 26.42 -24.78 -6.13
N GLY A 785 27.12 -25.07 -7.23
CA GLY A 785 28.35 -25.90 -7.23
C GLY A 785 28.10 -27.37 -7.53
N TYR A 786 26.84 -27.71 -7.76
CA TYR A 786 26.40 -29.02 -8.18
C TYR A 786 25.60 -28.89 -9.47
N VAL A 787 25.54 -29.99 -10.22
CA VAL A 787 24.61 -30.17 -11.32
C VAL A 787 23.84 -31.44 -11.10
N PHE A 788 22.60 -31.45 -11.55
CA PHE A 788 21.82 -32.67 -11.64
C PHE A 788 22.54 -33.65 -12.59
N SER A 789 22.72 -34.88 -12.13
CA SER A 789 23.32 -35.96 -12.90
C SER A 789 22.26 -36.83 -13.55
N HIS A 790 21.41 -37.48 -12.74
CA HIS A 790 20.38 -38.40 -13.20
C HIS A 790 19.39 -38.77 -12.08
N TRP A 791 18.25 -39.33 -12.46
CA TRP A 791 17.26 -39.94 -11.58
C TRP A 791 17.53 -41.46 -11.47
N THR A 792 17.26 -42.04 -10.30
CA THR A 792 17.22 -43.49 -10.09
C THR A 792 16.00 -43.91 -9.28
N GLY A 793 15.70 -45.21 -9.24
CA GLY A 793 14.51 -45.76 -8.60
C GLY A 793 13.47 -46.16 -9.65
N ASP A 794 12.21 -45.76 -9.44
CA ASP A 794 11.11 -46.00 -10.39
C ASP A 794 11.21 -45.15 -11.67
N ILE A 795 12.04 -44.09 -11.65
CA ILE A 795 12.45 -43.35 -12.85
C ILE A 795 13.96 -43.51 -13.04
N ASN A 796 14.36 -43.74 -14.29
CA ASN A 796 15.75 -43.68 -14.72
C ASN A 796 15.85 -42.76 -15.93
N SER A 797 16.31 -41.53 -15.71
CA SER A 797 16.39 -40.48 -16.74
C SER A 797 17.51 -39.48 -16.41
N THR A 798 18.11 -38.89 -17.44
CA THR A 798 19.04 -37.76 -17.33
C THR A 798 18.36 -36.41 -17.53
N ASP A 799 17.06 -36.39 -17.85
CA ASP A 799 16.31 -35.15 -18.00
C ASP A 799 16.07 -34.51 -16.62
N VAL A 800 16.42 -33.23 -16.49
CA VAL A 800 16.28 -32.49 -15.21
C VAL A 800 14.83 -32.43 -14.72
N GLN A 801 13.88 -32.47 -15.66
CA GLN A 801 12.46 -32.51 -15.40
C GLN A 801 11.84 -33.73 -16.10
N VAL A 802 11.06 -34.50 -15.37
CA VAL A 802 10.39 -35.71 -15.84
C VAL A 802 8.93 -35.70 -15.42
N THR A 803 8.04 -36.15 -16.30
CA THR A 803 6.64 -36.42 -15.96
C THR A 803 6.46 -37.93 -15.81
N TYR A 804 5.90 -38.35 -14.68
CA TYR A 804 5.68 -39.75 -14.34
C TYR A 804 4.22 -39.98 -13.98
N THR A 805 3.62 -41.06 -14.49
CA THR A 805 2.24 -41.43 -14.19
C THR A 805 2.25 -42.69 -13.32
N PRO A 806 2.34 -42.55 -11.99
CA PRO A 806 2.45 -43.68 -11.07
C PRO A 806 1.14 -44.47 -10.95
N ALA A 807 1.20 -45.79 -11.13
CA ALA A 807 0.07 -46.70 -10.86
C ALA A 807 0.08 -47.26 -9.41
N ALA A 808 1.21 -47.18 -8.73
CA ALA A 808 1.44 -47.65 -7.36
C ALA A 808 2.43 -46.71 -6.64
N ASP A 809 2.71 -46.98 -5.37
CA ASP A 809 3.77 -46.33 -4.59
C ASP A 809 5.09 -46.33 -5.37
N PHE A 810 5.84 -45.24 -5.28
CA PHE A 810 7.08 -45.07 -6.02
C PHE A 810 8.17 -44.42 -5.17
N ASN A 811 9.42 -44.79 -5.45
CA ASN A 811 10.61 -44.27 -4.82
C ASN A 811 11.59 -43.76 -5.88
N ILE A 812 11.99 -42.49 -5.75
CA ILE A 812 12.86 -41.82 -6.72
C ILE A 812 13.96 -41.05 -5.97
N THR A 813 15.19 -41.24 -6.42
CA THR A 813 16.35 -40.49 -5.92
C THR A 813 16.90 -39.59 -7.01
N ALA A 814 17.06 -38.29 -6.72
CA ALA A 814 17.82 -37.38 -7.55
C ALA A 814 19.30 -37.40 -7.16
N HIS A 815 20.17 -37.59 -8.15
CA HIS A 815 21.61 -37.55 -7.97
C HIS A 815 22.17 -36.25 -8.47
N PHE A 816 22.94 -35.58 -7.61
CA PHE A 816 23.71 -34.40 -7.96
C PHE A 816 25.19 -34.76 -7.91
N VAL A 817 25.98 -34.14 -8.77
CA VAL A 817 27.43 -34.28 -8.75
C VAL A 817 28.06 -32.90 -8.66
N PRO A 818 29.22 -32.76 -7.96
CA PRO A 818 29.99 -31.55 -8.03
C PRO A 818 30.23 -31.18 -9.49
N THR A 819 30.01 -29.92 -9.83
CA THR A 819 30.42 -29.45 -11.15
C THR A 819 31.93 -29.46 -11.23
N ASP A 820 32.52 -30.20 -12.19
CA ASP A 820 33.93 -30.05 -12.63
C ASP A 820 34.22 -28.67 -13.29
N VAL A 821 33.35 -27.70 -13.04
CA VAL A 821 33.54 -26.31 -13.41
C VAL A 821 34.66 -25.82 -12.52
N THR A 822 35.84 -25.66 -13.12
CA THR A 822 36.90 -24.81 -12.56
C THR A 822 36.22 -23.56 -12.01
N ASN A 823 36.37 -23.30 -10.70
CA ASN A 823 35.92 -22.08 -10.02
C ASN A 823 36.65 -20.87 -10.65
N VAL A 824 36.34 -20.55 -11.90
CA VAL A 824 36.87 -19.40 -12.60
C VAL A 824 36.01 -18.25 -12.15
N SER A 825 36.57 -17.44 -11.27
CA SER A 825 36.01 -16.15 -10.93
C SER A 825 36.02 -15.29 -12.20
N GLU A 826 34.85 -14.84 -12.63
CA GLU A 826 34.66 -14.03 -13.82
C GLU A 826 34.16 -12.63 -13.44
N PRO A 827 34.42 -11.59 -14.27
CA PRO A 827 33.89 -10.26 -14.01
C PRO A 827 32.36 -10.24 -14.14
N ILE A 828 31.70 -9.71 -13.11
CA ILE A 828 30.24 -9.48 -13.07
C ILE A 828 29.94 -8.03 -13.46
N TYR A 829 30.66 -7.08 -12.86
CA TYR A 829 30.51 -5.65 -13.13
C TYR A 829 31.87 -4.99 -13.28
N PHE A 830 31.98 -4.01 -14.17
CA PHE A 830 33.19 -3.20 -14.29
C PHE A 830 32.83 -1.75 -14.62
N TRP A 831 33.42 -0.82 -13.88
CA TRP A 831 33.41 0.61 -14.14
C TRP A 831 34.79 1.02 -14.65
N MET A 832 34.89 1.07 -15.98
CA MET A 832 35.97 1.74 -16.68
C MET A 832 35.68 3.24 -16.73
N PHE A 833 36.67 4.07 -16.45
CA PHE A 833 36.55 5.51 -16.62
C PHE A 833 37.26 5.93 -17.90
N ASP A 834 36.53 6.51 -18.84
CA ASP A 834 37.04 6.91 -20.13
C ASP A 834 36.65 8.35 -20.51
N GLY A 835 36.85 8.72 -21.77
CA GLY A 835 36.48 10.02 -22.31
C GLY A 835 34.98 10.36 -22.23
N ASN A 836 34.09 9.37 -22.08
CA ASN A 836 32.64 9.54 -22.07
C ASN A 836 32.12 9.99 -20.70
N VAL A 837 32.89 9.79 -19.63
CA VAL A 837 32.56 10.37 -18.32
C VAL A 837 32.62 11.89 -18.44
N ALA A 838 31.57 12.57 -17.96
CA ALA A 838 31.50 14.03 -18.05
C ALA A 838 32.68 14.70 -17.31
N ASN A 839 33.31 15.67 -17.97
CA ASN A 839 34.44 16.41 -17.42
C ASN A 839 33.99 17.72 -16.75
N ASP A 840 34.79 18.22 -15.81
CA ASP A 840 34.60 19.54 -15.18
C ASP A 840 33.21 19.78 -14.57
N THR A 841 32.55 18.71 -14.14
CA THR A 841 31.25 18.76 -13.46
C THR A 841 31.18 17.72 -12.34
N PRO A 842 30.56 18.02 -11.19
CA PRO A 842 30.23 17.05 -10.17
C PRO A 842 29.28 15.96 -10.69
N LEU A 843 29.60 14.71 -10.37
CA LEU A 843 28.86 13.51 -10.73
C LEU A 843 28.05 13.02 -9.52
N VAL A 844 26.85 12.49 -9.76
CA VAL A 844 25.97 11.93 -8.71
C VAL A 844 25.88 10.42 -8.79
N ASN A 845 25.95 9.86 -9.99
CA ASN A 845 25.95 8.42 -10.22
C ASN A 845 26.65 8.07 -11.53
N LEU A 846 27.07 6.81 -11.65
CA LEU A 846 27.62 6.22 -12.86
C LEU A 846 27.17 4.75 -12.96
N ASP A 847 26.58 4.39 -14.10
CA ASP A 847 26.31 2.99 -14.44
C ASP A 847 27.62 2.25 -14.75
N ALA A 848 27.63 0.95 -14.51
CA ALA A 848 28.77 0.11 -14.90
C ALA A 848 28.95 0.13 -16.42
N THR A 849 30.19 0.21 -16.90
CA THR A 849 30.50 0.15 -18.33
C THR A 849 30.37 -1.27 -18.88
N PHE A 850 30.53 -2.27 -18.01
CA PHE A 850 30.24 -3.66 -18.30
C PHE A 850 29.40 -4.26 -17.17
N SER A 851 28.45 -5.11 -17.56
CA SER A 851 27.56 -5.82 -16.66
C SER A 851 27.19 -7.18 -17.27
N ALA A 852 27.53 -8.27 -16.58
CA ALA A 852 27.05 -9.61 -16.87
C ALA A 852 25.61 -9.84 -16.34
N LEU A 853 25.16 -8.99 -15.40
CA LEU A 853 23.89 -9.13 -14.68
C LEU A 853 23.11 -7.82 -14.65
N GLY A 854 22.06 -7.66 -15.45
CA GLY A 854 21.16 -6.50 -15.33
C GLY A 854 21.90 -5.14 -15.24
N ARG A 855 21.38 -4.21 -14.43
CA ARG A 855 21.97 -2.88 -14.22
C ARG A 855 22.64 -2.79 -12.85
N ALA A 856 23.94 -2.47 -12.81
CA ALA A 856 24.64 -2.01 -11.61
C ALA A 856 24.96 -0.52 -11.69
N ILE A 857 24.84 0.16 -10.55
CA ILE A 857 25.02 1.60 -10.45
C ILE A 857 25.85 1.97 -9.22
N MET A 858 26.78 2.90 -9.41
CA MET A 858 27.48 3.60 -8.34
C MET A 858 26.79 4.93 -8.09
N GLN A 859 26.52 5.25 -6.83
CA GLN A 859 25.94 6.50 -6.36
C GLN A 859 26.89 7.19 -5.39
N TYR A 860 26.95 8.52 -5.46
CA TYR A 860 27.77 9.33 -4.57
C TYR A 860 26.89 10.23 -3.70
N GLN A 861 27.13 10.19 -2.40
CA GLN A 861 26.51 11.08 -1.43
C GLN A 861 27.57 12.00 -0.84
N SER A 862 27.37 13.31 -0.96
CA SER A 862 28.25 14.33 -0.41
C SER A 862 27.93 14.61 1.05
N CYS A 863 28.93 15.00 1.84
CA CYS A 863 28.75 15.56 3.18
C CYS A 863 28.15 16.98 3.16
N LEU A 864 28.03 17.61 1.97
CA LEU A 864 27.43 18.93 1.82
C LEU A 864 26.00 18.81 1.29
N THR A 865 25.03 19.29 2.07
CA THR A 865 23.62 19.36 1.68
C THR A 865 23.45 20.22 0.42
N GLY A 866 22.66 19.72 -0.54
CA GLY A 866 22.39 20.41 -1.81
C GLY A 866 23.33 20.05 -2.96
N TYR A 867 24.23 19.07 -2.77
CA TYR A 867 24.99 18.47 -3.88
C TYR A 867 24.06 17.77 -4.89
N PRO A 868 24.30 17.85 -6.22
CA PRO A 868 25.43 18.50 -6.88
C PRO A 868 25.27 20.02 -7.00
N PHE A 869 26.33 20.74 -6.67
CA PHE A 869 26.38 22.20 -6.84
C PHE A 869 26.64 22.56 -8.30
N THR A 870 26.28 23.77 -8.73
CA THR A 870 26.66 24.33 -10.05
C THR A 870 27.78 25.35 -9.90
N SER A 871 28.37 25.82 -11.00
CA SER A 871 29.47 26.81 -10.99
C SER A 871 29.11 28.15 -10.33
N ALA A 872 27.83 28.42 -10.08
CA ALA A 872 27.35 29.61 -9.38
C ALA A 872 27.37 29.46 -7.83
N ASN A 873 27.50 28.25 -7.30
CA ASN A 873 27.44 27.98 -5.86
C ASN A 873 28.84 28.03 -5.24
N ALA A 874 28.97 28.61 -4.03
CA ALA A 874 30.25 28.71 -3.31
C ALA A 874 30.89 27.35 -2.97
N ASN A 875 30.10 26.28 -2.95
CA ASN A 875 30.54 24.89 -2.77
C ASN A 875 30.83 24.15 -4.09
N TRP A 876 30.87 24.86 -5.23
CA TRP A 876 31.22 24.26 -6.51
C TRP A 876 32.53 23.48 -6.42
N ARG A 877 32.47 22.20 -6.78
CA ARG A 877 33.60 21.26 -6.77
C ARG A 877 34.24 21.02 -5.39
N LYS A 878 33.48 21.19 -4.31
CA LYS A 878 33.81 20.78 -2.94
C LYS A 878 32.98 19.56 -2.56
N ALA A 879 33.56 18.66 -1.75
CA ALA A 879 32.93 17.40 -1.36
C ALA A 879 32.28 16.69 -2.57
N SER A 880 33.03 16.63 -3.67
CA SER A 880 32.53 16.28 -4.99
C SER A 880 33.19 15.03 -5.55
N MET A 881 32.42 14.28 -6.34
CA MET A 881 32.90 13.19 -7.18
C MET A 881 33.05 13.70 -8.62
N GLU A 882 34.24 13.61 -9.19
CA GLU A 882 34.54 14.20 -10.51
C GLU A 882 35.48 13.31 -11.33
N ARG A 883 35.40 13.44 -12.66
CA ARG A 883 36.39 12.81 -13.54
C ARG A 883 37.77 13.45 -13.38
N ARG A 884 38.82 12.64 -13.52
CA ARG A 884 40.24 13.04 -13.49
C ARG A 884 41.03 12.34 -14.58
N ASN A 885 42.01 13.01 -15.18
CA ASN A 885 43.01 12.36 -16.03
C ASN A 885 44.09 11.71 -15.16
N SER A 886 43.85 10.50 -14.63
CA SER A 886 44.84 9.75 -13.84
C SER A 886 44.77 8.24 -14.14
N PRO A 887 45.21 7.81 -15.33
CA PRO A 887 45.12 6.41 -15.75
C PRO A 887 46.00 5.49 -14.88
N THR A 888 45.58 4.24 -14.74
CA THR A 888 46.38 3.14 -14.16
C THR A 888 45.87 1.81 -14.72
N GLU A 889 46.77 0.85 -14.94
CA GLU A 889 46.41 -0.51 -15.37
C GLU A 889 45.95 -1.39 -14.20
N ILE A 890 46.13 -0.94 -12.96
CA ILE A 890 45.75 -1.71 -11.76
C ILE A 890 44.24 -1.94 -11.76
N ASN A 891 43.83 -3.19 -11.58
CA ASN A 891 42.45 -3.68 -11.67
C ASN A 891 41.77 -3.50 -13.05
N TYR A 892 42.52 -3.19 -14.11
CA TYR A 892 41.95 -3.14 -15.46
C TYR A 892 41.62 -4.57 -15.93
N ILE A 893 40.43 -4.76 -16.47
CA ILE A 893 39.92 -6.07 -16.91
C ILE A 893 39.66 -6.01 -18.42
N PRO A 894 40.58 -6.53 -19.25
CA PRO A 894 40.40 -6.58 -20.70
C PRO A 894 39.10 -7.25 -21.11
N GLU A 895 38.73 -8.35 -20.46
CA GLU A 895 37.54 -9.16 -20.76
C GLU A 895 36.24 -8.35 -20.58
N ALA A 896 36.25 -7.39 -19.66
CA ALA A 896 35.14 -6.48 -19.39
C ALA A 896 35.20 -5.19 -20.24
N ASN A 897 36.15 -5.11 -21.18
CA ASN A 897 36.33 -4.01 -22.11
C ASN A 897 36.68 -4.51 -23.53
N ASP A 898 35.88 -5.45 -24.04
CA ASP A 898 36.00 -6.00 -25.41
C ASP A 898 37.39 -6.62 -25.73
N ASP A 899 38.05 -7.21 -24.72
CA ASP A 899 39.40 -7.78 -24.77
C ASP A 899 40.49 -6.78 -25.23
N LEU A 900 40.23 -5.47 -25.07
CA LEU A 900 41.17 -4.42 -25.44
C LEU A 900 42.29 -4.31 -24.40
N ALA A 901 43.53 -4.24 -24.87
CA ALA A 901 44.68 -3.95 -24.02
C ALA A 901 44.58 -2.54 -23.41
N PHE A 902 45.10 -2.39 -22.19
CA PHE A 902 45.14 -1.10 -21.50
C PHE A 902 45.88 -0.03 -22.32
N ALA A 903 45.25 1.14 -22.47
CA ALA A 903 45.82 2.30 -23.16
C ALA A 903 45.68 3.59 -22.33
N ASN A 904 46.80 4.26 -22.06
CA ASN A 904 46.83 5.50 -21.26
C ASN A 904 46.02 6.65 -21.88
N SER A 905 45.86 6.70 -23.20
CA SER A 905 45.09 7.76 -23.89
C SER A 905 43.60 7.71 -23.52
N ASP A 906 43.09 6.51 -23.31
CA ASP A 906 41.66 6.25 -23.25
C ASP A 906 41.19 6.28 -21.80
N MET A 907 42.04 5.84 -20.88
CA MET A 907 41.75 5.74 -19.46
C MET A 907 41.74 7.09 -18.73
N LYS A 908 40.78 7.23 -17.83
CA LYS A 908 40.57 8.32 -16.88
C LYS A 908 40.48 7.71 -15.48
N GLY A 909 40.19 8.53 -14.48
CA GLY A 909 39.92 8.10 -13.10
C GLY A 909 38.83 8.97 -12.49
N LEU A 910 38.46 8.65 -11.26
CA LEU A 910 37.41 9.31 -10.52
C LEU A 910 38.00 9.87 -9.22
N GLN A 911 37.96 11.18 -9.04
CA GLN A 911 38.47 11.83 -7.81
C GLN A 911 37.32 12.19 -6.87
N ILE A 912 37.52 11.96 -5.58
CA ILE A 912 36.66 12.45 -4.50
C ILE A 912 37.41 13.56 -3.77
N LYS A 913 36.86 14.78 -3.76
CA LYS A 913 37.51 15.96 -3.19
C LYS A 913 37.01 16.27 -1.78
N GLN A 914 37.88 16.86 -0.97
CA GLN A 914 37.53 17.40 0.35
C GLN A 914 36.45 18.50 0.28
N PRO A 915 35.74 18.79 1.39
CA PRO A 915 35.79 18.08 2.67
C PRO A 915 35.11 16.70 2.59
N PHE A 916 35.49 15.79 3.47
CA PHE A 916 34.94 14.42 3.53
C PHE A 916 33.87 14.24 4.60
N GLN A 917 33.79 15.14 5.57
CA GLN A 917 32.76 15.19 6.60
C GLN A 917 32.34 16.64 6.86
N ARG A 918 31.07 16.85 7.20
CA ARG A 918 30.56 18.14 7.67
C ARG A 918 29.20 17.95 8.33
N ASP A 919 28.94 18.65 9.44
CA ASP A 919 27.62 18.69 10.10
C ASP A 919 27.01 17.31 10.38
N GLY A 920 27.85 16.32 10.76
CA GLY A 920 27.45 14.94 11.04
C GLY A 920 27.25 14.07 9.79
N LEU A 921 27.36 14.64 8.59
CA LEU A 921 27.32 13.93 7.31
C LEU A 921 28.74 13.61 6.81
N GLN A 922 28.83 12.61 5.92
CA GLN A 922 30.11 12.14 5.36
C GLN A 922 29.97 11.79 3.87
N ASN A 923 31.06 11.94 3.12
CA ASN A 923 31.13 11.49 1.74
C ASN A 923 31.05 9.95 1.68
N THR A 924 30.12 9.41 0.91
CA THR A 924 30.01 7.96 0.71
C THR A 924 29.84 7.61 -0.76
N MET A 925 30.45 6.49 -1.16
CA MET A 925 30.20 5.87 -2.46
C MET A 925 29.42 4.58 -2.22
N ILE A 926 28.24 4.46 -2.81
CA ILE A 926 27.32 3.34 -2.65
C ILE A 926 27.20 2.61 -3.97
N PHE A 927 27.51 1.32 -3.97
CA PHE A 927 27.46 0.44 -5.12
C PHE A 927 26.27 -0.48 -4.95
N ASN A 928 25.31 -0.43 -5.88
CA ASN A 928 24.24 -1.42 -5.98
C ASN A 928 24.67 -2.52 -6.96
N ILE A 929 25.03 -3.68 -6.41
CA ILE A 929 25.75 -4.76 -7.12
C ILE A 929 25.08 -6.11 -6.86
N PRO A 930 23.87 -6.35 -7.40
CA PRO A 930 23.19 -7.62 -7.21
C PRO A 930 24.07 -8.79 -7.68
N SER A 931 24.11 -9.86 -6.90
CA SER A 931 24.93 -11.06 -7.13
C SER A 931 24.09 -12.28 -7.50
N THR A 932 22.85 -12.09 -7.97
CA THR A 932 21.95 -13.17 -8.39
C THR A 932 22.63 -14.07 -9.42
N GLY A 933 22.65 -15.37 -9.16
CA GLY A 933 23.33 -16.34 -10.00
C GLY A 933 24.84 -16.46 -9.78
N TYR A 934 25.43 -15.77 -8.80
CA TYR A 934 26.88 -15.82 -8.49
C TYR A 934 27.18 -16.02 -6.98
N ARG A 935 28.35 -16.61 -6.67
CA ARG A 935 28.95 -16.72 -5.32
C ARG A 935 30.41 -16.23 -5.34
N ASP A 936 31.07 -16.29 -4.18
CA ASP A 936 32.49 -15.96 -4.03
C ASP A 936 32.77 -14.53 -4.50
N ILE A 937 31.88 -13.61 -4.09
CA ILE A 937 31.85 -12.24 -4.59
C ILE A 937 33.07 -11.47 -4.10
N LYS A 938 33.76 -10.79 -5.01
CA LYS A 938 34.91 -9.94 -4.72
C LYS A 938 34.70 -8.56 -5.34
N PHE A 939 34.74 -7.51 -4.54
CA PHE A 939 34.65 -6.13 -5.00
C PHE A 939 36.03 -5.47 -4.95
N ALA A 940 36.60 -5.14 -6.11
CA ALA A 940 37.96 -4.65 -6.21
C ALA A 940 38.02 -3.26 -6.86
N PHE A 941 39.04 -2.47 -6.51
CA PHE A 941 39.26 -1.15 -7.07
C PHE A 941 40.71 -0.69 -6.92
N ALA A 942 41.17 0.14 -7.86
CA ALA A 942 42.45 0.85 -7.71
C ALA A 942 42.22 2.19 -7.03
N LEU A 943 42.99 2.51 -5.98
CA LEU A 943 42.86 3.76 -5.24
C LEU A 943 44.22 4.29 -4.78
N LYS A 944 44.37 5.62 -4.77
CA LYS A 944 45.46 6.34 -4.12
C LYS A 944 44.92 7.53 -3.32
N ASP A 945 45.65 7.91 -2.29
CA ASP A 945 45.44 9.17 -1.58
C ASP A 945 46.35 10.27 -2.15
N GLU A 946 45.82 11.48 -2.24
CA GLU A 946 46.57 12.69 -2.60
C GLU A 946 46.43 13.73 -1.46
N GLY A 947 46.58 13.27 -0.20
CA GLY A 947 46.59 14.09 1.01
C GLY A 947 45.25 14.24 1.73
N ALA A 948 44.18 13.57 1.28
CA ALA A 948 42.82 13.79 1.80
C ALA A 948 42.37 12.82 2.88
N ALA A 949 42.79 11.55 2.83
CA ALA A 949 42.39 10.52 3.78
C ALA A 949 43.50 9.51 4.05
N SER A 950 43.56 8.99 5.28
CA SER A 950 44.53 7.95 5.64
C SER A 950 44.03 6.53 5.38
N ALA A 951 42.71 6.34 5.29
CA ALA A 951 42.09 5.04 5.00
C ALA A 951 40.74 5.17 4.30
N VAL A 952 40.33 4.10 3.61
CA VAL A 952 38.96 3.87 3.14
C VAL A 952 38.35 2.70 3.92
N VAL A 953 37.10 2.85 4.34
CA VAL A 953 36.33 1.84 5.08
C VAL A 953 35.25 1.27 4.18
N ALA A 954 35.21 -0.04 4.06
CA ALA A 954 34.20 -0.80 3.33
C ALA A 954 33.18 -1.43 4.28
N GLU A 955 31.91 -1.32 3.89
CA GLU A 955 30.77 -1.96 4.52
C GLU A 955 29.88 -2.56 3.43
N TYR A 956 29.05 -3.53 3.79
CA TYR A 956 28.06 -4.10 2.89
C TYR A 956 26.67 -4.10 3.51
N SER A 957 25.66 -4.30 2.66
CA SER A 957 24.29 -4.55 3.05
C SER A 957 23.67 -5.60 2.14
N VAL A 958 22.90 -6.50 2.74
CA VAL A 958 22.10 -7.55 2.08
C VAL A 958 20.61 -7.39 2.39
N SER A 959 20.23 -6.26 3.00
CA SER A 959 18.86 -5.95 3.41
C SER A 959 17.92 -5.83 2.21
N THR A 960 16.73 -6.40 2.32
CA THR A 960 15.64 -6.28 1.34
C THR A 960 14.92 -4.93 1.40
N SER A 961 15.22 -4.09 2.39
CA SER A 961 14.62 -2.77 2.61
C SER A 961 15.70 -1.68 2.72
N ASN A 962 15.60 -0.76 3.71
CA ASN A 962 16.62 0.25 3.93
C ASN A 962 17.99 -0.42 4.21
N PRO A 963 19.09 0.05 3.59
CA PRO A 963 20.40 -0.58 3.79
C PRO A 963 20.86 -0.52 5.25
N VAL A 964 20.99 -1.69 5.88
CA VAL A 964 21.68 -1.85 7.15
C VAL A 964 23.15 -2.12 6.84
N TRP A 965 24.02 -1.18 7.16
CA TRP A 965 25.45 -1.24 6.84
C TRP A 965 26.23 -1.96 7.93
N GLN A 966 27.00 -2.97 7.54
CA GLN A 966 27.84 -3.75 8.44
C GLN A 966 29.18 -4.10 7.81
N ASN A 967 30.15 -4.46 8.63
CA ASN A 967 31.46 -4.96 8.21
C ASN A 967 31.79 -6.34 8.82
N VAL A 968 30.79 -6.99 9.42
CA VAL A 968 30.93 -8.31 10.05
C VAL A 968 31.32 -9.34 8.99
N GLY A 969 32.40 -10.08 9.25
CA GLY A 969 32.93 -11.13 8.37
C GLY A 969 33.86 -10.65 7.27
N LEU A 970 33.99 -9.33 7.03
CA LEU A 970 34.97 -8.79 6.08
C LEU A 970 36.39 -8.89 6.64
N VAL A 971 37.33 -9.28 5.78
CA VAL A 971 38.77 -9.25 6.10
C VAL A 971 39.29 -7.84 5.83
N ASN A 972 39.82 -7.18 6.87
CA ASN A 972 40.39 -5.82 6.79
C ASN A 972 39.43 -4.76 6.21
N PRO A 973 38.24 -4.52 6.82
CA PRO A 973 37.27 -3.55 6.31
C PRO A 973 37.75 -2.10 6.30
N SER A 974 38.87 -1.78 6.96
CA SER A 974 39.54 -0.47 6.89
C SER A 974 40.90 -0.62 6.22
N MET A 975 41.05 -0.01 5.06
CA MET A 975 42.21 -0.16 4.19
C MET A 975 43.02 1.14 4.13
N SER A 976 44.27 1.09 4.59
CA SER A 976 45.17 2.26 4.63
C SER A 976 45.55 2.71 3.22
N LEU A 977 45.57 4.02 3.00
CA LEU A 977 45.89 4.62 1.70
C LEU A 977 47.33 5.12 1.65
N THR A 978 47.91 5.12 0.45
CA THR A 978 49.23 5.69 0.16
C THR A 978 49.16 6.62 -1.05
N SER A 979 50.26 7.32 -1.36
CA SER A 979 50.34 8.24 -2.51
C SER A 979 50.36 7.55 -3.88
N ASP A 980 50.62 6.25 -3.92
CA ASP A 980 50.64 5.45 -5.14
C ASP A 980 49.34 4.65 -5.28
N TYR A 981 48.96 4.32 -6.53
CA TYR A 981 47.80 3.45 -6.74
C TYR A 981 48.04 2.06 -6.15
N GLN A 982 47.09 1.59 -5.37
CA GLN A 982 47.06 0.25 -4.81
C GLN A 982 45.78 -0.46 -5.25
N LEU A 983 45.88 -1.77 -5.44
CA LEU A 983 44.71 -2.64 -5.59
C LEU A 983 44.14 -2.90 -4.20
N PHE A 984 42.85 -2.61 -4.05
CA PHE A 984 42.07 -2.99 -2.88
C PHE A 984 41.01 -3.99 -3.30
N GLU A 985 40.79 -4.99 -2.46
CA GLU A 985 39.76 -6.01 -2.65
C GLU A 985 38.99 -6.16 -1.34
N VAL A 986 37.67 -6.05 -1.45
CA VAL A 986 36.71 -6.39 -0.40
C VAL A 986 36.20 -7.79 -0.74
N ASP A 987 36.75 -8.79 -0.05
CA ASP A 987 36.38 -10.19 -0.22
C ASP A 987 35.11 -10.48 0.58
N LEU A 988 34.01 -10.78 -0.14
CA LEU A 988 32.71 -11.13 0.40
C LEU A 988 32.46 -12.64 0.33
N SER A 989 33.43 -13.45 -0.10
CA SER A 989 33.25 -14.90 -0.30
C SER A 989 32.88 -15.66 0.97
N SER A 990 33.31 -15.16 2.14
CA SER A 990 32.94 -15.72 3.46
C SER A 990 31.54 -15.33 3.93
N ILE A 991 30.85 -14.42 3.22
CA ILE A 991 29.53 -13.91 3.58
C ILE A 991 28.48 -14.68 2.78
N ALA A 992 27.84 -15.67 3.41
CA ALA A 992 26.87 -16.53 2.74
C ALA A 992 25.71 -15.74 2.12
N GLU A 993 25.25 -14.70 2.81
CA GLU A 993 24.14 -13.83 2.40
C GLU A 993 24.50 -12.92 1.22
N ALA A 994 25.80 -12.74 0.92
CA ALA A 994 26.23 -11.97 -0.25
C ALA A 994 26.14 -12.81 -1.54
N ASN A 995 26.02 -14.14 -1.44
CA ASN A 995 25.85 -15.02 -2.59
C ASN A 995 24.39 -15.01 -3.07
N ASN A 996 24.18 -15.09 -4.39
CA ASN A 996 22.85 -15.14 -5.02
C ASN A 996 21.87 -14.03 -4.57
N ASN A 997 22.35 -12.82 -4.31
CA ASN A 997 21.56 -11.79 -3.62
C ASN A 997 21.14 -10.65 -4.56
N THR A 998 19.83 -10.41 -4.69
CA THR A 998 19.26 -9.34 -5.54
C THR A 998 19.46 -7.93 -4.97
N ASN A 999 19.86 -7.79 -3.71
CA ASN A 999 19.94 -6.54 -2.96
C ASN A 999 21.33 -6.24 -2.40
N LEU A 1000 22.37 -6.95 -2.84
CA LEU A 1000 23.74 -6.74 -2.36
C LEU A 1000 24.22 -5.32 -2.68
N LYS A 1001 24.67 -4.60 -1.65
CA LYS A 1001 25.27 -3.27 -1.77
C LYS A 1001 26.61 -3.22 -1.04
N VAL A 1002 27.54 -2.43 -1.57
CA VAL A 1002 28.80 -2.08 -0.91
C VAL A 1002 28.88 -0.57 -0.73
N ARG A 1003 29.32 -0.11 0.44
CA ARG A 1003 29.55 1.30 0.75
C ARG A 1003 31.01 1.53 1.09
N LEU A 1004 31.61 2.54 0.46
CA LEU A 1004 32.92 3.06 0.82
C LEU A 1004 32.80 4.41 1.52
N ARG A 1005 33.56 4.59 2.60
CA ARG A 1005 33.67 5.83 3.38
C ARG A 1005 35.13 6.15 3.68
N PHE A 1006 35.43 7.41 3.93
CA PHE A 1006 36.82 7.87 4.12
C PHE A 1006 37.09 8.23 5.59
N THR A 1007 38.29 7.91 6.06
CA THR A 1007 38.73 8.23 7.43
C THR A 1007 40.16 8.77 7.46
N GLY A 1008 40.44 9.59 8.46
CA GLY A 1008 41.76 10.18 8.71
C GLY A 1008 41.72 11.27 9.77
N ASN A 1009 42.85 11.95 9.95
CA ASN A 1009 43.06 12.87 11.08
C ASN A 1009 42.12 14.09 11.07
N ASP A 1010 41.87 14.69 9.90
CA ASP A 1010 40.95 15.83 9.75
C ASP A 1010 40.14 15.67 8.46
N MET A 1011 38.86 15.32 8.60
CA MET A 1011 37.95 15.06 7.48
C MET A 1011 37.07 16.27 7.13
N ILE A 1012 37.11 17.35 7.92
CA ILE A 1012 36.26 18.54 7.74
C ILE A 1012 36.95 19.67 6.99
N VAL A 1013 38.28 19.58 6.83
CA VAL A 1013 39.08 20.55 6.05
C VAL A 1013 38.79 20.46 4.56
N ASP A 1014 38.94 21.60 3.89
CA ASP A 1014 38.88 21.75 2.44
C ASP A 1014 40.19 22.39 1.94
N ASN A 1015 41.26 21.61 1.93
CA ASN A 1015 42.55 22.04 1.37
C ASN A 1015 42.62 21.85 -0.15
N GLY A 1016 41.52 21.39 -0.75
CA GLY A 1016 41.47 20.97 -2.15
C GLY A 1016 42.14 19.63 -2.41
N ASP A 1017 42.53 18.88 -1.37
CA ASP A 1017 43.06 17.52 -1.47
C ASP A 1017 41.98 16.53 -1.91
N ARG A 1018 42.41 15.33 -2.34
CA ARG A 1018 41.51 14.31 -2.91
C ARG A 1018 42.01 12.89 -2.69
N VAL A 1019 41.13 11.92 -2.91
CA VAL A 1019 41.51 10.54 -3.24
C VAL A 1019 41.09 10.26 -4.68
N THR A 1020 41.81 9.38 -5.37
CA THR A 1020 41.52 9.05 -6.77
C THR A 1020 41.35 7.55 -6.96
N PHE A 1021 40.17 7.15 -7.46
CA PHE A 1021 39.80 5.81 -7.85
C PHE A 1021 40.05 5.56 -9.35
N ASN A 1022 40.28 4.30 -9.69
CA ASN A 1022 40.27 3.79 -11.04
C ASN A 1022 39.77 2.34 -11.06
N ASN A 1023 39.35 1.86 -12.23
CA ASN A 1023 39.02 0.47 -12.53
C ASN A 1023 38.31 -0.25 -11.38
N ILE A 1024 37.00 -0.01 -11.21
CA ILE A 1024 36.24 -0.65 -10.13
C ILE A 1024 35.55 -1.88 -10.68
N SER A 1025 35.68 -3.02 -10.03
CA SER A 1025 35.15 -4.30 -10.51
C SER A 1025 34.45 -5.10 -9.44
N VAL A 1026 33.56 -5.97 -9.90
CA VAL A 1026 32.98 -7.06 -9.10
C VAL A 1026 33.25 -8.35 -9.85
N HIS A 1027 33.76 -9.35 -9.15
CA HIS A 1027 33.93 -10.70 -9.67
C HIS A 1027 33.15 -11.70 -8.83
N GLY A 1028 32.86 -12.86 -9.41
CA GLY A 1028 32.29 -13.99 -8.70
C GLY A 1028 32.33 -15.26 -9.54
N VAL A 1029 31.97 -16.37 -8.93
CA VAL A 1029 31.84 -17.66 -9.57
C VAL A 1029 30.36 -17.91 -9.86
N SER A 1030 30.02 -18.19 -11.12
CA SER A 1030 28.63 -18.49 -11.50
C SER A 1030 28.10 -19.73 -10.76
N LEU A 1031 26.86 -19.65 -10.27
CA LEU A 1031 26.17 -20.72 -9.52
C LEU A 1031 25.56 -21.80 -10.41
N THR A 1032 25.40 -21.52 -11.71
CA THR A 1032 24.77 -22.43 -12.68
C THR A 1032 25.57 -22.47 -13.98
N THR A 1033 25.79 -23.67 -14.53
CA THR A 1033 26.14 -23.81 -15.96
C THR A 1033 24.92 -23.79 -16.86
N ASN A 1034 23.71 -23.81 -16.29
CA ASN A 1034 22.44 -23.56 -16.96
C ASN A 1034 21.87 -22.22 -16.47
N ILE A 1035 22.48 -21.12 -16.90
CA ILE A 1035 21.63 -19.99 -17.27
C ILE A 1035 20.86 -20.53 -18.48
N ASP A 1036 19.54 -20.64 -18.36
CA ASP A 1036 18.67 -20.35 -19.49
C ASP A 1036 19.13 -18.98 -19.98
N ARG A 1037 20.15 -19.01 -20.85
CA ARG A 1037 20.49 -17.82 -21.59
C ARG A 1037 19.24 -17.68 -22.44
N HIS A 1038 18.39 -16.74 -22.07
CA HIS A 1038 17.87 -15.83 -23.06
C HIS A 1038 19.10 -15.23 -23.76
N GLU A 1039 19.75 -16.01 -24.63
CA GLU A 1039 20.62 -15.49 -25.66
C GLU A 1039 19.68 -14.70 -26.55
N GLN A 1040 19.46 -13.43 -26.18
CA GLN A 1040 19.36 -12.45 -27.24
C GLN A 1040 20.60 -12.66 -28.10
N LEU A 1041 20.41 -12.95 -29.38
CA LEU A 1041 21.50 -13.02 -30.34
C LEU A 1041 22.37 -11.77 -30.17
N LEU A 1042 23.57 -11.93 -29.61
CA LEU A 1042 24.48 -10.81 -29.35
C LEU A 1042 25.21 -10.48 -30.63
N VAL A 1043 24.77 -9.40 -31.27
CA VAL A 1043 25.30 -8.93 -32.55
C VAL A 1043 25.62 -7.44 -32.43
N LYS A 1044 26.90 -7.08 -32.58
CA LYS A 1044 27.37 -5.69 -32.67
C LYS A 1044 27.56 -5.33 -34.14
N MET A 1045 27.18 -4.11 -34.54
CA MET A 1045 27.28 -3.68 -35.93
C MET A 1045 28.00 -2.35 -36.05
N TYR A 1046 29.00 -2.28 -36.94
CA TYR A 1046 29.80 -1.08 -37.11
C TYR A 1046 30.47 -1.00 -38.49
N PRO A 1047 30.74 0.21 -39.00
CA PRO A 1047 30.24 1.48 -38.47
C PRO A 1047 28.73 1.61 -38.70
N ASN A 1048 28.01 2.26 -37.77
CA ASN A 1048 26.62 2.65 -37.95
C ASN A 1048 26.49 4.10 -37.43
N PRO A 1049 26.45 5.12 -38.30
CA PRO A 1049 26.12 5.05 -39.73
C PRO A 1049 27.18 4.37 -40.62
N VAL A 1050 26.72 3.63 -41.63
CA VAL A 1050 27.56 2.87 -42.58
C VAL A 1050 27.67 3.57 -43.93
N SER A 1051 28.86 3.57 -44.54
CA SER A 1051 29.06 3.98 -45.94
C SER A 1051 28.93 2.79 -46.87
N ASP A 1052 29.94 1.90 -46.97
CA ASP A 1052 29.93 0.85 -48.00
C ASP A 1052 29.78 -0.56 -47.43
N VAL A 1053 30.38 -0.85 -46.28
CA VAL A 1053 30.39 -2.19 -45.68
C VAL A 1053 30.01 -2.11 -44.20
N LEU A 1054 28.98 -2.86 -43.81
CA LEU A 1054 28.57 -3.01 -42.42
C LEU A 1054 29.22 -4.28 -41.85
N ASN A 1055 30.08 -4.13 -40.85
CA ASN A 1055 30.60 -5.27 -40.10
C ASN A 1055 29.60 -5.67 -39.03
N ILE A 1056 29.40 -6.97 -38.85
CA ILE A 1056 28.40 -7.57 -37.98
C ILE A 1056 29.13 -8.60 -37.13
N ALA A 1057 29.64 -8.16 -35.98
CA ALA A 1057 30.40 -8.99 -35.06
C ALA A 1057 29.48 -9.89 -34.23
N HIS A 1058 29.76 -11.18 -34.23
CA HIS A 1058 29.03 -12.21 -33.48
C HIS A 1058 29.92 -13.43 -33.19
N ALA A 1059 29.55 -14.23 -32.18
CA ALA A 1059 30.30 -15.44 -31.81
C ALA A 1059 29.79 -16.74 -32.49
N TYR A 1060 28.70 -16.66 -33.27
CA TYR A 1060 28.02 -17.83 -33.83
C TYR A 1060 28.67 -18.38 -35.12
N ASN A 1061 28.60 -19.70 -35.33
CA ASN A 1061 29.19 -20.37 -36.50
C ASN A 1061 28.49 -20.07 -37.85
N VAL A 1062 27.16 -19.96 -37.85
CA VAL A 1062 26.35 -19.69 -39.05
C VAL A 1062 25.21 -18.78 -38.67
N VAL A 1063 25.11 -17.60 -39.27
CA VAL A 1063 24.04 -16.65 -38.94
C VAL A 1063 23.31 -16.26 -40.21
N ASN A 1064 21.98 -16.27 -40.17
CA ASN A 1064 21.14 -15.79 -41.25
C ASN A 1064 20.86 -14.30 -41.06
N TYR A 1065 20.72 -13.57 -42.15
CA TYR A 1065 20.31 -12.18 -42.13
C TYR A 1065 19.15 -11.92 -43.10
N GLU A 1066 18.33 -10.92 -42.76
CA GLU A 1066 17.28 -10.35 -43.59
C GLU A 1066 17.34 -8.82 -43.44
N LEU A 1067 17.60 -8.11 -44.53
CA LEU A 1067 17.65 -6.65 -44.57
C LEU A 1067 16.37 -6.11 -45.20
N TYR A 1068 15.71 -5.19 -44.51
CA TYR A 1068 14.45 -4.57 -44.90
C TYR A 1068 14.61 -3.05 -45.07
N ALA A 1069 13.86 -2.47 -46.01
CA ALA A 1069 13.59 -1.05 -46.05
C ALA A 1069 12.73 -0.64 -44.83
N ILE A 1070 12.70 0.65 -44.48
CA ILE A 1070 11.96 1.14 -43.30
C ILE A 1070 10.44 0.93 -43.40
N ASP A 1071 9.90 0.77 -44.61
CA ASP A 1071 8.49 0.45 -44.87
C ASP A 1071 8.18 -1.07 -44.77
N GLY A 1072 9.17 -1.88 -44.40
CA GLY A 1072 9.03 -3.33 -44.19
C GLY A 1072 9.28 -4.18 -45.43
N LYS A 1073 9.64 -3.60 -46.59
CA LYS A 1073 9.96 -4.38 -47.79
C LYS A 1073 11.33 -5.07 -47.66
N LEU A 1074 11.37 -6.40 -47.85
CA LEU A 1074 12.62 -7.17 -47.85
C LEU A 1074 13.50 -6.77 -49.06
N ILE A 1075 14.75 -6.42 -48.78
CA ILE A 1075 15.76 -6.00 -49.76
C ILE A 1075 16.69 -7.15 -50.13
N SER A 1076 17.23 -7.84 -49.12
CA SER A 1076 18.16 -8.96 -49.30
C SER A 1076 18.17 -9.87 -48.08
N SER A 1077 18.39 -11.17 -48.27
CA SER A 1077 18.57 -12.13 -47.18
C SER A 1077 19.55 -13.23 -47.57
N GLY A 1078 20.08 -13.94 -46.57
CA GLY A 1078 20.97 -15.08 -46.79
C GLY A 1078 21.77 -15.45 -45.55
N ILE A 1079 22.77 -16.30 -45.72
CA ILE A 1079 23.75 -16.61 -44.67
C ILE A 1079 24.82 -15.52 -44.69
N LEU A 1080 25.07 -14.91 -43.53
CA LEU A 1080 26.11 -13.91 -43.33
C LEU A 1080 27.48 -14.56 -43.52
N LYS A 1081 28.25 -14.07 -44.51
CA LYS A 1081 29.59 -14.56 -44.84
C LYS A 1081 30.62 -13.53 -44.41
N ASN A 1082 31.72 -13.98 -43.80
CA ASN A 1082 32.83 -13.13 -43.34
C ASN A 1082 32.40 -12.01 -42.39
N GLN A 1083 31.28 -12.16 -41.68
CA GLN A 1083 30.77 -11.17 -40.72
C GLN A 1083 30.55 -9.77 -41.32
N GLN A 1084 30.28 -9.67 -42.63
CA GLN A 1084 30.12 -8.40 -43.34
C GLN A 1084 28.89 -8.42 -44.23
N LEU A 1085 28.26 -7.25 -44.36
CA LEU A 1085 27.18 -7.00 -45.29
C LEU A 1085 27.54 -5.82 -46.20
N ASP A 1086 27.48 -6.04 -47.51
CA ASP A 1086 27.71 -5.01 -48.52
C ASP A 1086 26.48 -4.10 -48.61
N MET A 1087 26.69 -2.81 -48.33
CA MET A 1087 25.68 -1.76 -48.31
C MET A 1087 25.91 -0.73 -49.43
N ALA A 1088 26.94 -0.89 -50.28
CA ALA A 1088 27.42 0.14 -51.21
C ALA A 1088 26.39 0.50 -52.30
N GLN A 1089 25.53 -0.45 -52.69
CA GLN A 1089 24.51 -0.26 -53.73
C GLN A 1089 23.18 0.31 -53.19
N LEU A 1090 23.07 0.53 -51.88
CA LEU A 1090 21.85 1.04 -51.24
C LEU A 1090 21.87 2.57 -51.15
N GLN A 1091 20.69 3.19 -51.33
CA GLN A 1091 20.53 4.63 -51.19
C GLN A 1091 20.67 5.07 -49.72
N ALA A 1092 21.12 6.31 -49.48
CA ALA A 1092 21.17 6.91 -48.16
C ALA A 1092 19.78 6.86 -47.48
N GLY A 1093 19.72 6.40 -46.24
CA GLY A 1093 18.44 6.14 -45.56
C GLY A 1093 18.54 5.19 -44.38
N VAL A 1094 17.39 4.86 -43.79
CA VAL A 1094 17.27 3.95 -42.65
C VAL A 1094 16.79 2.57 -43.12
N TYR A 1095 17.45 1.53 -42.61
CA TYR A 1095 17.13 0.13 -42.89
C TYR A 1095 16.98 -0.66 -41.59
N LEU A 1096 16.27 -1.79 -41.65
CA LEU A 1096 16.15 -2.74 -40.54
C LEU A 1096 16.86 -4.03 -40.92
N LEU A 1097 17.82 -4.45 -40.11
CA LEU A 1097 18.56 -5.70 -40.30
C LEU A 1097 18.16 -6.68 -39.21
N LYS A 1098 17.52 -7.77 -39.61
CA LYS A 1098 17.21 -8.91 -38.76
C LYS A 1098 18.27 -9.98 -38.93
N ILE A 1099 18.77 -10.50 -37.82
CA ILE A 1099 19.82 -11.50 -37.74
C ILE A 1099 19.29 -12.69 -36.94
N SER A 1100 19.47 -13.92 -37.41
CA SER A 1100 18.91 -15.12 -36.79
C SER A 1100 19.83 -16.34 -36.81
N ASN A 1101 19.75 -17.17 -35.78
CA ASN A 1101 20.43 -18.47 -35.66
C ASN A 1101 19.54 -19.40 -34.80
N ASN A 1102 19.36 -20.66 -35.23
CA ASN A 1102 18.66 -21.72 -34.49
C ASN A 1102 17.34 -21.31 -33.79
N GLY A 1103 16.45 -20.63 -34.51
CA GLY A 1103 15.12 -20.24 -34.01
C GLY A 1103 15.08 -18.93 -33.21
N GLN A 1104 16.24 -18.33 -32.92
CA GLN A 1104 16.36 -17.01 -32.28
C GLN A 1104 16.60 -15.91 -33.32
N SER A 1105 16.13 -14.68 -33.06
CA SER A 1105 16.41 -13.53 -33.94
C SER A 1105 16.50 -12.19 -33.21
N VAL A 1106 17.36 -11.29 -33.70
CA VAL A 1106 17.48 -9.89 -33.24
C VAL A 1106 17.31 -8.97 -34.44
N THR A 1107 16.56 -7.86 -34.27
CA THR A 1107 16.40 -6.83 -35.31
C THR A 1107 17.06 -5.54 -34.87
N LYS A 1108 17.86 -4.93 -35.74
CA LYS A 1108 18.59 -3.71 -35.45
C LYS A 1108 18.43 -2.68 -36.57
N LYS A 1109 18.43 -1.39 -36.20
CA LYS A 1109 18.34 -0.26 -37.13
C LYS A 1109 19.71 0.11 -37.69
N ILE A 1110 19.81 0.25 -39.00
CA ILE A 1110 21.00 0.70 -39.73
C ILE A 1110 20.73 2.05 -40.37
N VAL A 1111 21.71 2.95 -40.29
CA VAL A 1111 21.70 4.24 -41.00
C VAL A 1111 22.76 4.19 -42.09
N LYS A 1112 22.34 4.25 -43.36
CA LYS A 1112 23.22 4.37 -44.53
C LYS A 1112 23.44 5.85 -44.85
N GLN A 1113 24.70 6.27 -44.92
CA GLN A 1113 25.09 7.62 -45.35
C GLN A 1113 25.05 7.79 -46.87
#